data_AF-A0ABD3XVQ0-F1
#
_entry.id   AF-A0ABD3XVQ0-F1
#
_cell.length_a   1.000
_cell.length_b   1.000
_cell.length_c   1.000
_cell.angle_alpha   90.00
_cell.angle_beta   90.00
_cell.angle_gamma   90.00
#
_symmetry.space_group_name_H-M   'P 1'
#
loop_
_entity.id
_entity.type
_entity.pdbx_description
1 polymer ?
#
loop_
_entity_poly.entity_id
_entity_poly.type
_entity_poly.pdbx_seq_one_letter_code
_entity_poly.pdbx_strand_id
1 'polypeptide(L)'
;MGVFLYDNATILEMKVILNTFHWWIDELHSKRVNFLYNNTTVFCQIWYDGVFLIKSFVSILSSLKKAMNIRSYIDYRREHGQRYLTEIRTFLKDKPTAVHLVDEDFAVDNTVLDSKLEELKKKIVEVASHQPYWGEQIPTRWFLLEQELMRLRDAGVKVVSRNRVENLNKEGTVRIEKSEELDLFLRYLHETGTVIYFSIEVLRDNVVLDPKWMIDALKLLINAQPNLPVNSADNNTESSSPAASAADSDITQKWLDFKEKGILTVELVDAIWTKEKHPDLHKHKEHILMIMEQLNILARPRSFNEMGEKVENYFLTPCMLRQESPGEFVSLEQDVRLVSTPVLCCVFRGKYLPPPFFHRLIAACITRWPVSKKKNTTEHLIFCGCCMFDLDLFHRLTLYCRNHIVFARITRLVIDEVKTPEARVCSRVRKYITLNLSKITSCLGQNLQYELCTQCPASRMDSEDRMVCLSPPFEMWFADEGHDQDAPITPEHMNYARLCVALITVCGNALRRILLTNFPVPYADIYEVILAKKLKLVRPLNNTQIQVLFPDPLGNNVGTLDQFDISMLYYLIRNVSTVPEPKTGWDRDPCDQPRDTSLGASVERIRSYRNHINGHSADGRISRQVSDNYWNKFEAVIHDIEAVLCEQVCSQELEKQRRQVISIYEAC
;
A
#
# COMPACT_ATOMS: atom_id res chain seq x y z
N MET A 1 8.00 -7.05 -38.39
CA MET A 1 8.42 -6.85 -39.78
C MET A 1 7.40 -7.48 -40.70
N GLY A 2 6.83 -6.68 -41.60
CA GLY A 2 5.79 -7.04 -42.56
C GLY A 2 5.25 -5.76 -43.20
N VAL A 3 6.12 -5.08 -43.95
CA VAL A 3 5.78 -3.84 -44.67
C VAL A 3 4.94 -4.19 -45.89
N PHE A 4 3.74 -3.63 -46.01
CA PHE A 4 3.01 -3.55 -47.28
C PHE A 4 2.66 -2.09 -47.54
N LEU A 5 3.55 -1.42 -48.27
CA LEU A 5 3.27 -0.14 -48.89
C LEU A 5 2.27 -0.37 -50.02
N TYR A 6 1.14 0.36 -50.00
CA TYR A 6 0.33 0.52 -51.20
C TYR A 6 1.07 1.50 -52.12
N ASP A 7 1.52 1.02 -53.27
CA ASP A 7 2.01 1.90 -54.33
C ASP A 7 0.85 2.24 -55.27
N ASN A 8 0.61 3.54 -55.49
CA ASN A 8 -0.36 4.03 -56.48
C ASN A 8 -0.06 3.51 -57.91
N ALA A 9 1.13 2.92 -58.13
CA ALA A 9 1.49 2.18 -59.34
C ALA A 9 0.50 1.06 -59.70
N THR A 10 -0.10 0.35 -58.73
CA THR A 10 -0.95 -0.83 -59.01
C THR A 10 -2.27 -0.47 -59.71
N ILE A 11 -2.82 0.73 -59.44
CA ILE A 11 -4.04 1.19 -60.11
C ILE A 11 -3.74 1.62 -61.56
N LEU A 12 -2.57 2.20 -61.81
CA LEU A 12 -2.14 2.59 -63.15
C LEU A 12 -1.84 1.35 -64.00
N GLU A 13 -1.16 0.36 -63.44
CA GLU A 13 -0.93 -0.95 -64.07
C GLU A 13 -2.24 -1.69 -64.38
N MET A 14 -3.25 -1.61 -63.49
CA MET A 14 -4.57 -2.19 -63.75
C MET A 14 -5.29 -1.54 -64.94
N LYS A 15 -5.20 -0.22 -65.11
CA LYS A 15 -5.77 0.47 -66.29
C LYS A 15 -5.07 0.05 -67.58
N VAL A 16 -3.74 -0.10 -67.53
CA VAL A 16 -2.95 -0.57 -68.69
C VAL A 16 -3.33 -2.01 -69.04
N ILE A 17 -3.47 -2.90 -68.05
CA ILE A 17 -3.85 -4.29 -68.27
C ILE A 17 -5.28 -4.40 -68.80
N LEU A 18 -6.24 -3.65 -68.26
CA LEU A 18 -7.63 -3.67 -68.75
C LEU A 18 -7.72 -3.16 -70.20
N ASN A 19 -7.03 -2.07 -70.52
CA ASN A 19 -6.98 -1.53 -71.88
C ASN A 19 -6.31 -2.50 -72.86
N THR A 20 -5.26 -3.20 -72.41
CA THR A 20 -4.58 -4.24 -73.21
C THR A 20 -5.48 -5.46 -73.43
N PHE A 21 -6.28 -5.83 -72.43
CA PHE A 21 -7.22 -6.95 -72.52
C PHE A 21 -8.41 -6.63 -73.44
N HIS A 22 -8.93 -5.40 -73.38
CA HIS A 22 -9.94 -4.92 -74.33
C HIS A 22 -9.43 -4.92 -75.76
N TRP A 23 -8.22 -4.39 -76.01
CA TRP A 23 -7.57 -4.44 -77.32
C TRP A 23 -7.40 -5.88 -77.82
N TRP A 24 -7.02 -6.81 -76.94
CA TRP A 24 -6.81 -8.22 -77.30
C TRP A 24 -8.12 -8.95 -77.65
N ILE A 25 -9.23 -8.65 -76.98
CA ILE A 25 -10.56 -9.17 -77.33
C ILE A 25 -11.01 -8.63 -78.70
N ASP A 26 -10.79 -7.34 -78.96
CA ASP A 26 -11.15 -6.73 -80.24
C ASP A 26 -10.34 -7.34 -81.41
N GLU A 27 -9.04 -7.59 -81.20
CA GLU A 27 -8.15 -8.23 -82.17
C GLU A 27 -8.54 -9.70 -82.44
N LEU A 28 -8.97 -10.43 -81.41
CA LEU A 28 -9.51 -11.80 -81.53
C LEU A 28 -10.81 -11.84 -82.31
N HIS A 29 -11.71 -10.88 -82.08
CA HIS A 29 -12.96 -10.76 -82.84
C HIS A 29 -12.69 -10.39 -84.30
N SER A 30 -11.73 -9.49 -84.57
CA SER A 30 -11.29 -9.09 -85.91
C SER A 30 -10.67 -10.26 -86.70
N LYS A 31 -9.81 -11.08 -86.07
CA LYS A 31 -9.11 -12.19 -86.74
C LYS A 31 -9.91 -13.49 -86.87
N ARG A 32 -11.05 -13.62 -86.18
CA ARG A 32 -11.91 -14.82 -86.29
C ARG A 32 -12.59 -14.97 -87.66
N VAL A 33 -12.65 -13.90 -88.47
CA VAL A 33 -13.27 -13.93 -89.81
C VAL A 33 -12.34 -14.52 -90.88
N ASN A 34 -11.02 -14.62 -90.65
CA ASN A 34 -10.05 -15.10 -91.65
C ASN A 34 -9.31 -16.41 -91.30
N PHE A 35 -9.65 -17.09 -90.20
CA PHE A 35 -8.85 -18.20 -89.66
C PHE A 35 -9.59 -19.55 -89.60
N LEU A 36 -10.33 -19.88 -90.65
CA LEU A 36 -10.68 -21.27 -90.98
C LEU A 36 -9.75 -21.69 -92.13
N TYR A 37 -8.86 -22.64 -91.84
CA TYR A 37 -7.80 -23.25 -92.67
C TYR A 37 -6.36 -22.76 -92.44
N ASN A 38 -5.56 -23.69 -91.89
CA ASN A 38 -4.10 -23.80 -91.96
C ASN A 38 -3.24 -22.80 -91.15
N ASN A 39 -3.17 -23.01 -89.83
CA ASN A 39 -1.90 -23.04 -89.07
C ASN A 39 -2.16 -23.25 -87.57
N THR A 40 -1.92 -24.48 -87.09
CA THR A 40 -2.09 -24.88 -85.68
C THR A 40 -1.15 -24.11 -84.74
N THR A 41 0.00 -23.65 -85.23
CA THR A 41 1.03 -22.99 -84.41
C THR A 41 0.63 -21.60 -83.93
N VAL A 42 -0.04 -20.81 -84.78
CA VAL A 42 -0.48 -19.44 -84.41
C VAL A 42 -1.67 -19.49 -83.45
N PHE A 43 -2.57 -20.45 -83.62
CA PHE A 43 -3.68 -20.67 -82.69
C PHE A 43 -3.19 -21.12 -81.32
N CYS A 44 -2.18 -22.00 -81.28
CA CYS A 44 -1.53 -22.39 -80.02
C CYS A 44 -0.89 -21.20 -79.31
N GLN A 45 -0.20 -20.29 -80.02
CA GLN A 45 0.43 -19.12 -79.41
C GLN A 45 -0.58 -18.13 -78.83
N ILE A 46 -1.64 -17.79 -79.60
CA ILE A 46 -2.73 -16.92 -79.13
C ILE A 46 -3.46 -17.54 -77.94
N TRP A 47 -3.69 -18.86 -77.97
CA TRP A 47 -4.29 -19.55 -76.83
C TRP A 47 -3.37 -19.56 -75.61
N TYR A 48 -2.06 -19.74 -75.79
CA TYR A 48 -1.08 -19.68 -74.71
C TYR A 48 -1.02 -18.28 -74.06
N ASP A 49 -0.98 -17.23 -74.87
CA ASP A 49 -0.94 -15.84 -74.39
C ASP A 49 -2.26 -15.43 -73.71
N GLY A 50 -3.40 -15.89 -74.24
CA GLY A 50 -4.72 -15.72 -73.63
C GLY A 50 -4.87 -16.45 -72.30
N VAL A 51 -4.39 -17.69 -72.21
CA VAL A 51 -4.35 -18.46 -70.95
C VAL A 51 -3.43 -17.80 -69.92
N PHE A 52 -2.32 -17.20 -70.36
CA PHE A 52 -1.42 -16.45 -69.48
C PHE A 52 -2.07 -15.17 -68.93
N LEU A 53 -2.78 -14.42 -69.77
CA LEU A 53 -3.53 -13.22 -69.34
C LEU A 53 -4.68 -13.58 -68.38
N ILE A 54 -5.42 -14.65 -68.63
CA ILE A 54 -6.48 -15.13 -67.73
C ILE A 54 -5.89 -15.57 -66.38
N LYS A 55 -4.76 -16.30 -66.37
CA LYS A 55 -4.06 -16.68 -65.13
C LYS A 55 -3.62 -15.46 -64.34
N SER A 56 -3.09 -14.44 -65.01
CA SER A 56 -2.71 -13.16 -64.39
C SER A 56 -3.92 -12.43 -63.81
N PHE A 57 -5.05 -12.36 -64.53
CA PHE A 57 -6.29 -11.73 -64.07
C PHE A 57 -6.92 -12.46 -62.87
N VAL A 58 -6.93 -13.80 -62.88
CA VAL A 58 -7.41 -14.63 -61.75
C VAL A 58 -6.52 -14.44 -60.52
N SER A 59 -5.19 -14.34 -60.70
CA SER A 59 -4.24 -14.05 -59.61
C SER A 59 -4.50 -12.66 -58.98
N ILE A 60 -4.78 -11.66 -59.81
CA ILE A 60 -5.11 -10.29 -59.38
C ILE A 60 -6.45 -10.25 -58.65
N LEU A 61 -7.49 -10.90 -59.17
CA LEU A 61 -8.80 -11.00 -58.50
C LEU A 61 -8.71 -11.73 -57.16
N SER A 62 -7.90 -12.79 -57.08
CA SER A 62 -7.60 -13.50 -55.83
C SER A 62 -6.93 -12.58 -54.81
N SER A 63 -5.97 -11.77 -55.25
CA SER A 63 -5.26 -10.79 -54.42
C SER A 63 -6.18 -9.66 -53.94
N LEU A 64 -7.07 -9.16 -54.80
CA LEU A 64 -8.10 -8.17 -54.45
C LEU A 64 -9.12 -8.73 -53.45
N LYS A 65 -9.59 -9.97 -53.65
CA LYS A 65 -10.51 -10.64 -52.72
C LYS A 65 -9.84 -10.85 -51.35
N LYS A 66 -8.54 -11.16 -51.33
CA LYS A 66 -7.74 -11.24 -50.10
C LYS A 66 -7.62 -9.88 -49.42
N ALA A 67 -7.38 -8.81 -50.17
CA ALA A 67 -7.32 -7.44 -49.64
C ALA A 67 -8.66 -6.96 -49.07
N MET A 68 -9.79 -7.26 -49.74
CA MET A 68 -11.14 -6.94 -49.25
C MET A 68 -11.49 -7.71 -47.97
N ASN A 69 -11.13 -9.00 -47.88
CA ASN A 69 -11.30 -9.79 -46.66
C ASN A 69 -10.43 -9.30 -45.50
N ILE A 70 -9.23 -8.79 -45.78
CA ILE A 70 -8.37 -8.18 -44.76
C ILE A 70 -8.99 -6.86 -44.28
N ARG A 71 -9.55 -6.05 -45.19
CA ARG A 71 -10.20 -4.78 -44.82
C ARG A 71 -11.43 -4.99 -43.95
N SER A 72 -12.30 -5.95 -44.30
CA SER A 72 -13.46 -6.30 -43.46
C SER A 72 -13.04 -6.87 -42.09
N TYR A 73 -11.93 -7.61 -42.02
CA TYR A 73 -11.37 -8.11 -40.76
C TYR A 73 -10.79 -6.99 -39.88
N ILE A 74 -10.13 -5.99 -40.47
CA ILE A 74 -9.61 -4.81 -39.76
C ILE A 74 -10.78 -3.97 -39.22
N ASP A 75 -11.80 -3.72 -40.04
CA ASP A 75 -12.98 -2.97 -39.62
C ASP A 75 -13.74 -3.70 -38.49
N TYR A 76 -13.89 -5.03 -38.58
CA TYR A 76 -14.45 -5.87 -37.51
C TYR A 76 -13.65 -5.76 -36.19
N ARG A 77 -12.31 -5.83 -36.25
CA ARG A 77 -11.46 -5.67 -35.06
C ARG A 77 -11.59 -4.29 -34.44
N ARG A 78 -11.73 -3.24 -35.25
CA ARG A 78 -11.89 -1.87 -34.79
C ARG A 78 -13.22 -1.68 -34.06
N GLU A 79 -14.32 -2.18 -34.62
CA GLU A 79 -15.64 -2.15 -33.99
C GLU A 79 -15.66 -2.94 -32.67
N HIS A 80 -15.07 -4.15 -32.67
CA HIS A 80 -14.93 -4.95 -31.46
C HIS A 80 -14.07 -4.27 -30.39
N GLY A 81 -12.99 -3.58 -30.78
CA GLY A 81 -12.15 -2.80 -29.87
C GLY A 81 -12.91 -1.63 -29.23
N GLN A 82 -13.71 -0.90 -30.00
CA GLN A 82 -14.55 0.19 -29.49
C GLN A 82 -15.62 -0.32 -28.52
N ARG A 83 -16.24 -1.45 -28.83
CA ARG A 83 -17.18 -2.11 -27.92
C ARG A 83 -16.52 -2.48 -26.60
N TYR A 84 -15.34 -3.09 -26.66
CA TYR A 84 -14.58 -3.48 -25.47
C TYR A 84 -14.21 -2.27 -24.58
N LEU A 85 -13.77 -1.16 -25.19
CA LEU A 85 -13.49 0.09 -24.46
C LEU A 85 -14.74 0.66 -23.78
N THR A 86 -15.88 0.62 -24.47
CA THR A 86 -17.18 1.05 -23.91
C THR A 86 -17.58 0.19 -22.71
N GLU A 87 -17.39 -1.13 -22.80
CA GLU A 87 -17.66 -2.06 -21.70
C GLU A 87 -16.74 -1.79 -20.49
N ILE A 88 -15.45 -1.54 -20.72
CA ILE A 88 -14.50 -1.15 -19.65
C ILE A 88 -14.92 0.17 -18.99
N ARG A 89 -15.22 1.22 -19.77
CA ARG A 89 -15.66 2.51 -19.21
C ARG A 89 -16.92 2.35 -18.38
N THR A 90 -17.89 1.58 -18.87
CA THR A 90 -19.13 1.31 -18.16
C THR A 90 -18.87 0.57 -16.85
N PHE A 91 -17.99 -0.43 -16.87
CA PHE A 91 -17.59 -1.17 -15.66
C PHE A 91 -16.89 -0.28 -14.62
N LEU A 92 -16.05 0.65 -15.07
CA LEU A 92 -15.25 1.52 -14.20
C LEU A 92 -16.01 2.75 -13.69
N LYS A 93 -17.10 3.17 -14.34
CA LYS A 93 -17.82 4.42 -14.06
C LYS A 93 -18.17 4.64 -12.58
N ASP A 94 -18.56 3.58 -11.88
CA ASP A 94 -18.96 3.63 -10.46
C ASP A 94 -17.84 3.15 -9.50
N LYS A 95 -16.62 2.99 -10.00
CA LYS A 95 -15.45 2.52 -9.23
C LYS A 95 -14.59 3.71 -8.78
N PRO A 96 -13.86 3.60 -7.65
CA PRO A 96 -12.92 4.63 -7.23
C PRO A 96 -11.84 4.96 -8.28
N THR A 97 -11.54 4.02 -9.17
CA THR A 97 -10.55 4.20 -10.25
C THR A 97 -11.07 5.04 -11.42
N ALA A 98 -12.37 5.35 -11.48
CA ALA A 98 -12.96 6.18 -12.53
C ALA A 98 -12.29 7.56 -12.65
N VAL A 99 -11.85 8.12 -11.52
CA VAL A 99 -11.20 9.45 -11.44
C VAL A 99 -9.88 9.51 -12.19
N HIS A 100 -9.28 8.36 -12.51
CA HIS A 100 -8.02 8.27 -13.25
C HIS A 100 -8.24 8.01 -14.76
N LEU A 101 -9.49 7.88 -15.21
CA LEU A 101 -9.78 7.69 -16.63
C LEU A 101 -9.69 9.01 -17.37
N VAL A 102 -9.00 8.97 -18.52
CA VAL A 102 -8.99 10.08 -19.47
C VAL A 102 -10.25 10.04 -20.33
N ASP A 103 -10.74 11.20 -20.77
CA ASP A 103 -12.00 11.30 -21.52
C ASP A 103 -11.94 10.65 -22.91
N GLU A 104 -10.74 10.46 -23.46
CA GLU A 104 -10.52 9.97 -24.82
C GLU A 104 -10.11 8.50 -24.86
N ASP A 105 -10.57 7.78 -25.89
CA ASP A 105 -10.27 6.37 -26.13
C ASP A 105 -9.30 6.19 -27.30
N PHE A 106 -8.20 5.48 -27.06
CA PHE A 106 -7.15 5.24 -28.05
C PHE A 106 -7.12 3.76 -28.45
N ALA A 107 -7.60 3.46 -29.66
CA ALA A 107 -7.46 2.15 -30.28
C ALA A 107 -6.28 2.18 -31.26
N VAL A 108 -5.12 1.65 -30.84
CA VAL A 108 -3.86 1.65 -31.61
C VAL A 108 -3.63 0.29 -32.26
N ASP A 109 -3.37 0.29 -33.57
CA ASP A 109 -2.98 -0.92 -34.29
C ASP A 109 -1.46 -1.06 -34.38
N ASN A 110 -0.89 -1.95 -33.55
CA ASN A 110 0.55 -2.23 -33.52
C ASN A 110 1.09 -2.98 -34.75
N THR A 111 0.24 -3.35 -35.72
CA THR A 111 0.67 -4.03 -36.96
C THR A 111 0.99 -3.06 -38.09
N VAL A 112 0.57 -1.79 -37.97
CA VAL A 112 0.78 -0.73 -38.95
C VAL A 112 1.38 0.52 -38.28
N LEU A 113 1.93 1.43 -39.08
CA LEU A 113 2.28 2.78 -38.61
C LEU A 113 0.97 3.58 -38.45
N ASP A 114 0.30 3.37 -37.32
CA ASP A 114 -0.96 4.02 -36.98
C ASP A 114 -0.72 5.45 -36.46
N SER A 115 -1.36 6.44 -37.09
CA SER A 115 -1.28 7.85 -36.66
C SER A 115 -1.79 8.06 -35.24
N LYS A 116 -2.69 7.17 -34.76
CA LYS A 116 -3.21 7.21 -33.39
C LYS A 116 -2.15 6.99 -32.33
N LEU A 117 -1.01 6.36 -32.66
CA LEU A 117 0.09 6.24 -31.70
C LEU A 117 0.68 7.60 -31.35
N GLU A 118 0.79 8.51 -32.32
CA GLU A 118 1.28 9.87 -32.08
C GLU A 118 0.24 10.71 -31.31
N GLU A 119 -1.04 10.51 -31.59
CA GLU A 119 -2.13 11.10 -30.80
C GLU A 119 -2.07 10.63 -29.32
N LEU A 120 -1.88 9.33 -29.08
CA LEU A 120 -1.71 8.77 -27.75
C LEU A 120 -0.48 9.35 -27.04
N LYS A 121 0.68 9.42 -27.70
CA LYS A 121 1.89 10.03 -27.13
C LYS A 121 1.65 11.48 -26.74
N LYS A 122 0.99 12.26 -27.60
CA LYS A 122 0.64 13.65 -27.31
C LYS A 122 -0.27 13.74 -26.09
N LYS A 123 -1.29 12.87 -26.00
CA LYS A 123 -2.19 12.84 -24.84
C LYS A 123 -1.46 12.45 -23.54
N ILE A 124 -0.52 11.51 -23.60
CA ILE A 124 0.31 11.14 -22.43
C ILE A 124 1.09 12.36 -21.92
N VAL A 125 1.74 13.12 -22.83
CA VAL A 125 2.48 14.34 -22.45
C VAL A 125 1.55 15.40 -21.88
N GLU A 126 0.38 15.60 -22.51
CA GLU A 126 -0.66 16.50 -22.00
C GLU A 126 -1.08 16.11 -20.58
N VAL A 127 -1.46 14.85 -20.33
CA VAL A 127 -1.90 14.38 -19.00
C VAL A 127 -0.77 14.48 -17.97
N ALA A 128 0.47 14.18 -18.35
CA ALA A 128 1.63 14.33 -17.49
C ALA A 128 1.88 15.79 -17.09
N SER A 129 1.67 16.73 -18.01
CA SER A 129 1.86 18.16 -17.76
C SER A 129 0.85 18.77 -16.77
N HIS A 130 -0.30 18.10 -16.55
CA HIS A 130 -1.30 18.50 -15.57
C HIS A 130 -1.07 17.91 -14.17
N GLN A 131 -0.04 17.07 -13.98
CA GLN A 131 0.28 16.56 -12.66
C GLN A 131 0.74 17.71 -11.75
N PRO A 132 0.32 17.75 -10.48
CA PRO A 132 0.60 18.88 -9.59
C PRO A 132 2.10 19.12 -9.38
N TYR A 133 2.90 18.06 -9.46
CA TYR A 133 4.35 18.10 -9.31
C TYR A 133 5.10 18.46 -10.61
N TRP A 134 4.40 18.62 -11.74
CA TRP A 134 5.05 18.97 -13.00
C TRP A 134 5.59 20.41 -12.95
N GLY A 135 6.89 20.57 -13.16
CA GLY A 135 7.56 21.88 -13.09
C GLY A 135 7.98 22.31 -11.69
N GLU A 136 7.76 21.47 -10.67
CA GLU A 136 8.32 21.68 -9.33
C GLU A 136 9.85 21.80 -9.40
N GLN A 137 10.39 22.79 -8.69
CA GLN A 137 11.82 23.03 -8.65
C GLN A 137 12.47 22.09 -7.63
N ILE A 138 13.40 21.26 -8.09
CA ILE A 138 14.21 20.41 -7.22
C ILE A 138 15.57 21.07 -6.93
N PRO A 139 16.14 20.89 -5.73
CA PRO A 139 17.47 21.41 -5.42
C PRO A 139 18.53 20.87 -6.39
N THR A 140 19.37 21.74 -6.95
CA THR A 140 20.45 21.33 -7.88
C THR A 140 21.37 20.26 -7.29
N ARG A 141 21.62 20.32 -5.98
CA ARG A 141 22.43 19.33 -5.26
C ARG A 141 21.82 17.93 -5.26
N TRP A 142 20.48 17.81 -5.24
CA TRP A 142 19.79 16.53 -5.35
C TRP A 142 19.95 15.96 -6.76
N PHE A 143 19.72 16.79 -7.78
CA PHE A 143 19.88 16.39 -9.17
C PHE A 143 21.30 15.91 -9.50
N LEU A 144 22.34 16.61 -9.02
CA LEU A 144 23.72 16.21 -9.24
C LEU A 144 24.06 14.88 -8.57
N LEU A 145 23.61 14.67 -7.33
CA LEU A 145 23.82 13.40 -6.64
C LEU A 145 23.02 12.26 -7.28
N GLU A 146 21.78 12.53 -7.71
CA GLU A 146 20.95 11.58 -8.45
C GLU A 146 21.66 11.12 -9.73
N GLN A 147 22.20 12.05 -10.53
CA GLN A 147 22.95 11.70 -11.74
C GLN A 147 24.09 10.72 -11.45
N GLU A 148 24.78 10.89 -10.33
CA GLU A 148 25.89 10.02 -9.98
C GLU A 148 25.46 8.64 -9.50
N LEU A 149 24.33 8.55 -8.80
CA LEU A 149 23.67 7.27 -8.54
C LEU A 149 23.21 6.60 -9.86
N MET A 150 22.69 7.36 -10.81
CA MET A 150 22.30 6.83 -12.12
C MET A 150 23.52 6.33 -12.92
N ARG A 151 24.67 7.03 -12.89
CA ARG A 151 25.90 6.53 -13.51
C ARG A 151 26.34 5.19 -12.94
N LEU A 152 26.25 5.00 -11.61
CA LEU A 152 26.56 3.72 -10.99
C LEU A 152 25.60 2.62 -11.44
N ARG A 153 24.30 2.92 -11.51
CA ARG A 153 23.29 2.00 -12.04
C ARG A 153 23.61 1.59 -13.48
N ASP A 154 23.94 2.56 -14.33
CA ASP A 154 24.24 2.34 -15.75
C ASP A 154 25.57 1.57 -15.94
N ALA A 155 26.50 1.69 -14.98
CA ALA A 155 27.69 0.85 -14.89
C ALA A 155 27.41 -0.58 -14.36
N GLY A 156 26.15 -0.92 -14.07
CA GLY A 156 25.71 -2.24 -13.65
C GLY A 156 25.58 -2.44 -12.14
N VAL A 157 25.85 -1.42 -11.31
CA VAL A 157 25.72 -1.52 -9.85
C VAL A 157 24.25 -1.59 -9.45
N LYS A 158 23.87 -2.66 -8.73
CA LYS A 158 22.47 -2.91 -8.34
C LYS A 158 22.10 -2.30 -6.99
N VAL A 159 23.00 -2.40 -6.02
CA VAL A 159 22.80 -1.93 -4.65
C VAL A 159 24.06 -1.19 -4.20
N VAL A 160 23.86 -0.08 -3.49
CA VAL A 160 24.96 0.69 -2.86
C VAL A 160 24.68 0.86 -1.38
N SER A 161 25.74 0.91 -0.58
CA SER A 161 25.60 1.23 0.84
C SER A 161 25.35 2.72 1.04
N ARG A 162 24.65 3.08 2.12
CA ARG A 162 24.41 4.47 2.51
C ARG A 162 25.72 5.25 2.68
N ASN A 163 26.74 4.64 3.28
CA ASN A 163 28.07 5.22 3.38
C ASN A 163 28.68 5.53 2.00
N ARG A 164 28.47 4.66 0.99
CA ARG A 164 28.92 4.96 -0.38
C ARG A 164 28.18 6.16 -0.95
N VAL A 165 26.87 6.28 -0.72
CA VAL A 165 26.09 7.47 -1.13
C VAL A 165 26.62 8.73 -0.44
N GLU A 166 26.91 8.67 0.86
CA GLU A 166 27.49 9.79 1.62
C GLU A 166 28.88 10.19 1.09
N ASN A 167 29.70 9.23 0.67
CA ASN A 167 31.00 9.50 0.08
C ASN A 167 30.87 10.16 -1.30
N LEU A 168 29.95 9.69 -2.15
CA LEU A 168 29.66 10.35 -3.44
C LEU A 168 29.18 11.79 -3.23
N ASN A 169 28.32 12.01 -2.24
CA ASN A 169 27.87 13.35 -1.87
C ASN A 169 29.03 14.24 -1.38
N LYS A 170 30.03 13.68 -0.66
CA LYS A 170 31.25 14.42 -0.26
C LYS A 170 32.21 14.67 -1.44
N GLU A 171 32.27 13.77 -2.40
CA GLU A 171 33.11 13.92 -3.60
C GLU A 171 32.53 14.97 -4.57
N GLY A 172 31.22 15.19 -4.53
CA GLY A 172 30.51 16.15 -5.37
C GLY A 172 30.89 17.62 -5.14
N THR A 173 30.69 18.43 -6.18
CA THR A 173 30.95 19.88 -6.19
C THR A 173 29.94 20.67 -5.34
N VAL A 174 28.67 20.23 -5.31
CA VAL A 174 27.61 20.80 -4.47
C VAL A 174 27.03 19.68 -3.62
N ARG A 175 27.10 19.83 -2.30
CA ARG A 175 26.85 18.74 -1.34
C ARG A 175 25.57 18.96 -0.56
N ILE A 176 24.95 17.85 -0.15
CA ILE A 176 23.92 17.83 0.88
C ILE A 176 24.63 17.80 2.24
N GLU A 177 24.50 18.86 3.03
CA GLU A 177 25.25 19.02 4.29
C GLU A 177 24.63 18.24 5.45
N LYS A 178 23.30 18.21 5.52
CA LYS A 178 22.56 17.59 6.62
C LYS A 178 22.21 16.15 6.31
N SER A 179 22.43 15.25 7.28
CA SER A 179 22.06 13.83 7.13
C SER A 179 20.54 13.64 6.98
N GLU A 180 19.72 14.48 7.63
CA GLU A 180 18.26 14.42 7.46
C GLU A 180 17.83 14.81 6.04
N GLU A 181 18.53 15.75 5.41
CA GLU A 181 18.27 16.15 4.02
C GLU A 181 18.67 15.03 3.05
N LEU A 182 19.78 14.32 3.30
CA LEU A 182 20.18 13.17 2.50
C LEU A 182 19.16 12.03 2.61
N ASP A 183 18.62 11.80 3.80
CA ASP A 183 17.54 10.85 4.02
C ASP A 183 16.26 11.25 3.28
N LEU A 184 15.90 12.54 3.31
CA LEU A 184 14.77 13.08 2.57
C LEU A 184 14.95 12.94 1.05
N PHE A 185 16.16 13.19 0.53
CA PHE A 185 16.52 12.98 -0.86
C PHE A 185 16.32 11.51 -1.30
N LEU A 186 16.83 10.55 -0.51
CA LEU A 186 16.66 9.13 -0.82
C LEU A 186 15.20 8.69 -0.74
N ARG A 187 14.42 9.22 0.21
CA ARG A 187 12.97 8.99 0.27
C ARG A 187 12.26 9.59 -0.95
N TYR A 188 12.64 10.79 -1.38
CA TYR A 188 12.11 11.38 -2.60
C TYR A 188 12.35 10.47 -3.81
N LEU A 189 13.57 9.97 -4.01
CA LEU A 189 13.87 9.04 -5.10
C LEU A 189 13.13 7.69 -4.97
N HIS A 190 12.79 7.28 -3.75
CA HIS A 190 11.98 6.10 -3.51
C HIS A 190 10.52 6.31 -3.94
N GLU A 191 9.92 7.43 -3.55
CA GLU A 191 8.54 7.78 -3.89
C GLU A 191 8.37 8.00 -5.40
N THR A 192 9.38 8.52 -6.10
CA THR A 192 9.37 8.64 -7.57
C THR A 192 9.64 7.31 -8.30
N GLY A 193 9.98 6.25 -7.56
CA GLY A 193 10.33 4.94 -8.12
C GLY A 193 11.69 4.91 -8.84
N THR A 194 12.55 5.91 -8.63
CA THR A 194 13.90 5.96 -9.20
C THR A 194 14.83 4.94 -8.52
N VAL A 195 14.70 4.78 -7.21
CA VAL A 195 15.44 3.81 -6.38
C VAL A 195 14.50 3.12 -5.40
N ILE A 196 14.96 2.08 -4.70
CA ILE A 196 14.23 1.53 -3.54
C ILE A 196 15.05 1.79 -2.28
N TYR A 197 14.44 2.49 -1.33
CA TYR A 197 15.05 2.88 -0.07
C TYR A 197 14.00 2.91 1.04
N PHE A 198 14.35 2.34 2.20
CA PHE A 198 13.51 2.41 3.40
C PHE A 198 14.31 3.05 4.52
N SER A 199 13.78 4.11 5.12
CA SER A 199 14.43 4.84 6.23
C SER A 199 14.36 4.11 7.58
N ILE A 200 13.91 2.85 7.60
CA ILE A 200 13.84 2.02 8.80
C ILE A 200 15.22 1.46 9.14
N GLU A 201 15.57 1.43 10.43
CA GLU A 201 16.91 1.07 10.92
C GLU A 201 17.50 -0.19 10.26
N VAL A 202 16.71 -1.26 10.13
CA VAL A 202 17.15 -2.54 9.55
C VAL A 202 17.42 -2.51 8.04
N LEU A 203 16.86 -1.55 7.29
CA LEU A 203 17.04 -1.43 5.82
C LEU A 203 17.80 -0.17 5.40
N ARG A 204 18.07 0.76 6.34
CA ARG A 204 18.58 2.10 6.07
C ARG A 204 19.95 2.12 5.40
N ASP A 205 20.74 1.06 5.61
CA ASP A 205 22.15 1.02 5.23
C ASP A 205 22.38 0.70 3.75
N ASN A 206 21.35 0.28 3.02
CA ASN A 206 21.48 -0.09 1.61
C ASN A 206 20.39 0.59 0.77
N VAL A 207 20.78 1.02 -0.44
CA VAL A 207 19.92 1.65 -1.43
C VAL A 207 19.96 0.80 -2.68
N VAL A 208 18.80 0.31 -3.13
CA VAL A 208 18.70 -0.42 -4.40
C VAL A 208 18.56 0.58 -5.53
N LEU A 209 19.58 0.66 -6.39
CA LEU A 209 19.63 1.59 -7.52
C LEU A 209 18.81 1.14 -8.72
N ASP A 210 18.55 -0.16 -8.83
CA ASP A 210 17.84 -0.77 -9.96
C ASP A 210 16.53 -1.43 -9.47
N PRO A 211 15.40 -0.67 -9.41
CA PRO A 211 14.10 -1.22 -9.03
C PRO A 211 13.65 -2.36 -9.94
N LYS A 212 14.01 -2.33 -11.23
CA LYS A 212 13.66 -3.38 -12.19
C LYS A 212 14.36 -4.70 -11.83
N TRP A 213 15.64 -4.64 -11.48
CA TRP A 213 16.37 -5.81 -10.99
C TRP A 213 15.73 -6.41 -9.73
N MET A 214 15.25 -5.58 -8.79
CA MET A 214 14.50 -6.06 -7.62
C MET A 214 13.19 -6.76 -8.01
N ILE A 215 12.45 -6.20 -8.98
CA ILE A 215 11.23 -6.80 -9.51
C ILE A 215 11.54 -8.14 -10.19
N ASP A 216 12.62 -8.21 -10.96
CA ASP A 216 13.02 -9.42 -11.66
C ASP A 216 13.45 -10.51 -10.65
N ALA A 217 14.11 -10.16 -9.54
CA ALA A 217 14.38 -11.08 -8.43
C ALA A 217 13.10 -11.73 -7.85
N LEU A 218 12.04 -10.92 -7.67
CA LEU A 218 10.74 -11.41 -7.22
C LEU A 218 10.08 -12.32 -8.27
N LYS A 219 10.13 -11.90 -9.55
CA LYS A 219 9.56 -12.69 -10.66
C LYS A 219 10.19 -14.07 -10.74
N LEU A 220 11.49 -14.18 -10.50
CA LEU A 220 12.17 -15.48 -10.47
C LEU A 220 11.58 -16.39 -9.39
N LEU A 221 11.30 -15.87 -8.19
CA LEU A 221 10.69 -16.68 -7.13
C LEU A 221 9.28 -17.15 -7.50
N ILE A 222 8.40 -16.25 -7.95
CA ILE A 222 6.99 -16.59 -8.23
C ILE A 222 6.81 -17.44 -9.50
N ASN A 223 7.61 -17.18 -10.54
CA ASN A 223 7.48 -17.81 -11.85
C ASN A 223 8.36 -19.04 -12.02
N ALA A 224 9.27 -19.32 -11.08
CA ALA A 224 10.12 -20.48 -11.24
C ALA A 224 9.26 -21.77 -11.32
N GLN A 225 9.74 -22.68 -12.15
CA GLN A 225 9.16 -23.99 -12.38
C GLN A 225 10.14 -25.04 -11.85
N PRO A 226 9.64 -26.11 -11.22
CA PRO A 226 10.47 -27.23 -10.86
C PRO A 226 11.10 -27.80 -12.14
N ASN A 227 12.39 -28.13 -12.08
CA ASN A 227 12.99 -29.02 -13.07
C ASN A 227 12.43 -30.43 -12.80
N LEU A 228 11.21 -30.71 -13.25
CA LEU A 228 10.81 -32.09 -13.41
C LEU A 228 11.70 -32.65 -14.53
N PRO A 229 12.45 -33.75 -14.33
CA PRO A 229 13.06 -34.43 -15.45
C PRO A 229 11.94 -34.75 -16.43
N VAL A 230 12.03 -34.14 -17.61
CA VAL A 230 11.14 -34.45 -18.72
C VAL A 230 11.41 -35.91 -19.03
N ASN A 231 10.50 -36.80 -18.64
CA ASN A 231 10.37 -38.09 -19.32
C ASN A 231 9.94 -37.75 -20.74
N SER A 232 10.91 -37.41 -21.60
CA SER A 232 10.70 -37.46 -23.03
C SER A 232 10.28 -38.89 -23.29
N ALA A 233 9.02 -39.05 -23.71
CA ALA A 233 8.47 -40.29 -24.19
C ALA A 233 9.15 -40.67 -25.51
N ASP A 234 10.45 -40.93 -25.46
CA ASP A 234 11.17 -41.69 -26.46
C ASP A 234 11.43 -43.05 -25.84
N ASN A 235 10.51 -43.98 -26.14
CA ASN A 235 10.75 -45.39 -25.96
C ASN A 235 12.06 -45.75 -26.66
N ASN A 236 12.87 -46.55 -25.95
CA ASN A 236 14.07 -47.26 -26.41
C ASN A 236 15.41 -46.66 -25.96
N THR A 237 15.73 -46.78 -24.68
CA THR A 237 17.04 -47.30 -24.28
C THR A 237 16.98 -47.83 -22.85
N GLU A 238 16.99 -49.15 -22.70
CA GLU A 238 17.37 -49.80 -21.45
C GLU A 238 18.86 -49.50 -21.21
N SER A 239 19.16 -48.58 -20.29
CA SER A 239 20.35 -48.66 -19.42
C SER A 239 20.41 -47.48 -18.45
N SER A 240 20.34 -47.82 -17.16
CA SER A 240 20.83 -47.02 -16.02
C SER A 240 20.26 -45.60 -15.86
N SER A 241 19.09 -45.49 -15.23
CA SER A 241 18.74 -44.28 -14.47
C SER A 241 19.79 -44.07 -13.36
N PRO A 242 20.45 -42.90 -13.26
CA PRO A 242 21.10 -42.54 -12.01
C PRO A 242 19.97 -42.37 -10.98
N ALA A 243 20.03 -43.08 -9.86
CA ALA A 243 19.15 -42.82 -8.73
C ALA A 243 19.23 -41.32 -8.41
N ALA A 244 18.12 -40.59 -8.57
CA ALA A 244 18.06 -39.18 -8.17
C ALA A 244 18.60 -39.08 -6.75
N SER A 245 19.63 -38.25 -6.56
CA SER A 245 20.29 -38.14 -5.27
C SER A 245 19.25 -37.72 -4.21
N ALA A 246 19.39 -38.17 -2.95
CA ALA A 246 18.46 -37.80 -1.88
C ALA A 246 18.32 -36.27 -1.74
N ALA A 247 19.35 -35.50 -2.10
CA ALA A 247 19.35 -34.05 -2.14
C ALA A 247 18.46 -33.46 -3.26
N ASP A 248 18.42 -34.08 -4.44
CA ASP A 248 17.52 -33.68 -5.53
C ASP A 248 16.05 -33.97 -5.20
N SER A 249 15.79 -35.04 -4.45
CA SER A 249 14.45 -35.35 -3.94
C SER A 249 13.99 -34.34 -2.88
N ASP A 250 14.86 -33.90 -1.97
CA ASP A 250 14.53 -32.92 -0.91
C ASP A 250 14.17 -31.55 -1.49
N ILE A 251 14.98 -31.04 -2.44
CA ILE A 251 14.70 -29.74 -3.06
C ILE A 251 13.43 -29.78 -3.92
N THR A 252 13.12 -30.92 -4.54
CA THR A 252 11.87 -31.14 -5.29
C THR A 252 10.66 -31.09 -4.36
N GLN A 253 10.76 -31.67 -3.16
CA GLN A 253 9.69 -31.60 -2.16
C GLN A 253 9.48 -30.18 -1.64
N LYS A 254 10.55 -29.43 -1.35
CA LYS A 254 10.46 -28.00 -0.98
C LYS A 254 9.80 -27.16 -2.08
N TRP A 255 10.09 -27.50 -3.34
CA TRP A 255 9.44 -26.90 -4.51
C TRP A 255 7.92 -27.16 -4.53
N LEU A 256 7.51 -28.40 -4.26
CA LEU A 256 6.10 -28.77 -4.20
C LEU A 256 5.39 -28.05 -3.04
N ASP A 257 6.02 -27.99 -1.88
CA ASP A 257 5.50 -27.24 -0.73
C ASP A 257 5.37 -25.73 -1.02
N PHE A 258 6.27 -25.15 -1.81
CA PHE A 258 6.15 -23.76 -2.25
C PHE A 258 4.96 -23.55 -3.20
N LYS A 259 4.76 -24.43 -4.19
CA LYS A 259 3.66 -24.30 -5.17
C LYS A 259 2.29 -24.64 -4.60
N GLU A 260 2.21 -25.63 -3.72
CA GLU A 260 0.92 -26.09 -3.17
C GLU A 260 0.55 -25.34 -1.89
N LYS A 261 1.54 -25.02 -1.05
CA LYS A 261 1.31 -24.48 0.30
C LYS A 261 1.88 -23.07 0.49
N GLY A 262 2.53 -22.49 -0.52
CA GLY A 262 3.14 -21.17 -0.43
C GLY A 262 4.37 -21.10 0.51
N ILE A 263 4.96 -22.25 0.88
CA ILE A 263 6.09 -22.33 1.81
C ILE A 263 7.41 -22.15 1.05
N LEU A 264 8.10 -21.04 1.26
CA LEU A 264 9.39 -20.72 0.64
C LEU A 264 10.51 -20.84 1.67
N THR A 265 11.37 -21.85 1.56
CA THR A 265 12.53 -21.99 2.44
C THR A 265 13.73 -21.19 1.92
N VAL A 266 14.67 -20.85 2.80
CA VAL A 266 15.90 -20.14 2.41
C VAL A 266 16.73 -20.96 1.42
N GLU A 267 16.78 -22.28 1.57
CA GLU A 267 17.52 -23.15 0.63
C GLU A 267 16.86 -23.18 -0.75
N LEU A 268 15.53 -23.08 -0.82
CA LEU A 268 14.83 -23.01 -2.09
C LEU A 268 15.10 -21.68 -2.81
N VAL A 269 15.17 -20.56 -2.07
CA VAL A 269 15.60 -19.26 -2.64
C VAL A 269 16.99 -19.38 -3.27
N ASP A 270 17.95 -19.97 -2.55
CA ASP A 270 19.31 -20.18 -3.04
C ASP A 270 19.33 -21.08 -4.29
N ALA A 271 18.55 -22.16 -4.30
CA ALA A 271 18.44 -23.05 -5.46
C ALA A 271 17.86 -22.33 -6.70
N ILE A 272 16.80 -21.53 -6.52
CA ILE A 272 16.16 -20.77 -7.60
C ILE A 272 17.13 -19.74 -8.18
N TRP A 273 17.78 -18.93 -7.33
CA TRP A 273 18.65 -17.87 -7.81
C TRP A 273 19.98 -18.40 -8.37
N THR A 274 20.48 -19.55 -7.90
CA THR A 274 21.70 -20.18 -8.44
C THR A 274 21.49 -20.66 -9.87
N LYS A 275 20.33 -21.25 -10.15
CA LYS A 275 19.96 -21.76 -11.49
C LYS A 275 19.99 -20.66 -12.55
N GLU A 276 19.54 -19.47 -12.19
CA GLU A 276 19.38 -18.34 -13.11
C GLU A 276 20.68 -17.51 -13.29
N LYS A 277 21.81 -17.96 -12.70
CA LYS A 277 23.15 -17.34 -12.84
C LYS A 277 23.21 -15.85 -12.48
N HIS A 278 22.56 -15.46 -11.39
CA HIS A 278 22.56 -14.08 -10.90
C HIS A 278 23.42 -13.91 -9.62
N PRO A 279 24.72 -13.60 -9.72
CA PRO A 279 25.61 -13.51 -8.56
C PRO A 279 25.24 -12.36 -7.60
N ASP A 280 24.75 -11.23 -8.14
CA ASP A 280 24.35 -10.08 -7.32
C ASP A 280 23.14 -10.35 -6.42
N LEU A 281 22.25 -11.29 -6.79
CA LEU A 281 21.11 -11.67 -5.95
C LEU A 281 21.58 -12.36 -4.67
N HIS A 282 22.55 -13.28 -4.76
CA HIS A 282 23.10 -13.96 -3.59
C HIS A 282 23.88 -13.00 -2.71
N LYS A 283 24.66 -12.09 -3.32
CA LYS A 283 25.42 -11.06 -2.61
C LYS A 283 24.52 -10.17 -1.74
N HIS A 284 23.31 -9.86 -2.22
CA HIS A 284 22.37 -8.98 -1.54
C HIS A 284 21.14 -9.71 -0.98
N LYS A 285 21.20 -11.05 -0.82
CA LYS A 285 20.05 -11.90 -0.48
C LYS A 285 19.26 -11.42 0.74
N GLU A 286 19.94 -11.23 1.87
CA GLU A 286 19.28 -10.85 3.12
C GLU A 286 18.54 -9.52 2.96
N HIS A 287 19.18 -8.53 2.34
CA HIS A 287 18.55 -7.23 2.10
C HIS A 287 17.33 -7.33 1.18
N ILE A 288 17.41 -8.13 0.11
CA ILE A 288 16.29 -8.38 -0.82
C ILE A 288 15.12 -9.02 -0.06
N LEU A 289 15.37 -10.08 0.72
CA LEU A 289 14.34 -10.78 1.49
C LEU A 289 13.69 -9.85 2.53
N MET A 290 14.49 -9.04 3.23
CA MET A 290 13.98 -8.06 4.19
C MET A 290 13.10 -7.00 3.52
N ILE A 291 13.43 -6.54 2.30
CA ILE A 291 12.54 -5.66 1.53
C ILE A 291 11.23 -6.38 1.18
N MET A 292 11.29 -7.64 0.74
CA MET A 292 10.08 -8.40 0.42
C MET A 292 9.18 -8.64 1.65
N GLU A 293 9.78 -8.85 2.83
CA GLU A 293 9.06 -8.90 4.10
C GLU A 293 8.42 -7.54 4.43
N GLN A 294 9.19 -6.44 4.31
CA GLN A 294 8.69 -5.09 4.57
C GLN A 294 7.53 -4.68 3.64
N LEU A 295 7.54 -5.18 2.40
CA LEU A 295 6.46 -4.98 1.42
C LEU A 295 5.27 -5.93 1.63
N ASN A 296 5.28 -6.78 2.67
CA ASN A 296 4.28 -7.80 2.96
C ASN A 296 4.04 -8.77 1.79
N ILE A 297 5.11 -9.09 1.07
CA ILE A 297 5.12 -10.11 0.01
C ILE A 297 5.44 -11.48 0.62
N LEU A 298 6.43 -11.50 1.51
CA LEU A 298 6.83 -12.66 2.30
C LEU A 298 6.50 -12.40 3.77
N ALA A 299 6.21 -13.47 4.51
CA ALA A 299 6.02 -13.38 5.96
C ALA A 299 6.62 -14.59 6.67
N ARG A 300 7.48 -14.35 7.66
CA ARG A 300 7.97 -15.42 8.54
C ARG A 300 6.90 -15.79 9.57
N PRO A 301 6.38 -17.02 9.56
CA PRO A 301 5.37 -17.43 10.53
C PRO A 301 5.98 -17.59 11.92
N ARG A 302 5.15 -17.33 12.92
CA ARG A 302 5.41 -17.70 14.31
C ARG A 302 4.87 -19.09 14.60
N SER A 303 5.53 -19.81 15.51
CA SER A 303 5.05 -21.06 16.09
C SER A 303 5.27 -21.06 17.60
N PHE A 304 4.52 -21.91 18.29
CA PHE A 304 4.76 -22.19 19.71
C PHE A 304 5.60 -23.47 19.83
N ASN A 305 6.60 -23.45 20.69
CA ASN A 305 7.35 -24.62 21.14
C ASN A 305 7.37 -24.69 22.68
N GLU A 306 7.99 -25.73 23.23
CA GLU A 306 8.12 -25.93 24.70
C GLU A 306 8.83 -24.78 25.42
N MET A 307 9.60 -23.94 24.69
CA MET A 307 10.34 -22.80 25.20
C MET A 307 9.64 -21.44 24.94
N GLY A 308 8.45 -21.43 24.33
CA GLY A 308 7.67 -20.24 24.03
C GLY A 308 7.48 -19.96 22.53
N GLU A 309 7.33 -18.69 22.16
CA GLU A 309 7.19 -18.27 20.76
C GLU A 309 8.52 -18.38 20.01
N LYS A 310 8.49 -19.00 18.83
CA LYS A 310 9.61 -19.10 17.89
C LYS A 310 9.21 -18.51 16.53
N VAL A 311 10.14 -17.79 15.89
CA VAL A 311 10.00 -17.39 14.49
C VAL A 311 10.62 -18.47 13.62
N GLU A 312 9.88 -18.92 12.60
CA GLU A 312 10.33 -19.98 11.72
C GLU A 312 11.37 -19.50 10.69
N ASN A 313 12.23 -20.42 10.25
CA ASN A 313 13.27 -20.15 9.25
C ASN A 313 12.81 -20.41 7.81
N TYR A 314 11.54 -20.15 7.52
CA TYR A 314 10.98 -20.18 6.18
C TYR A 314 9.94 -19.05 6.06
N PHE A 315 9.52 -18.76 4.84
CA PHE A 315 8.52 -17.75 4.54
C PHE A 315 7.22 -18.41 4.09
N LEU A 316 6.10 -17.86 4.50
CA LEU A 316 4.83 -18.04 3.81
C LEU A 316 4.68 -16.92 2.79
N THR A 317 4.22 -17.29 1.60
CA THR A 317 4.05 -16.39 0.46
C THR A 317 2.55 -16.32 0.11
N PRO A 318 1.79 -15.34 0.65
CA PRO A 318 0.32 -15.36 0.54
C PRO A 318 -0.24 -15.34 -0.88
N CYS A 319 0.50 -14.81 -1.85
CA CYS A 319 0.11 -14.81 -3.26
C CYS A 319 0.32 -16.16 -3.97
N MET A 320 1.06 -17.09 -3.35
CA MET A 320 1.34 -18.44 -3.88
C MET A 320 0.51 -19.52 -3.18
N LEU A 321 -0.35 -19.15 -2.22
CA LEU A 321 -1.23 -20.09 -1.54
C LEU A 321 -2.23 -20.70 -2.53
N ARG A 322 -2.52 -21.99 -2.38
CA ARG A 322 -3.61 -22.63 -3.12
C ARG A 322 -4.96 -22.04 -2.74
N GLN A 323 -5.90 -22.05 -3.68
CA GLN A 323 -7.30 -21.77 -3.37
C GLN A 323 -7.92 -22.94 -2.59
N GLU A 324 -8.80 -22.64 -1.64
CA GLU A 324 -9.46 -23.65 -0.81
C GLU A 324 -10.75 -24.18 -1.46
N SER A 325 -11.10 -25.44 -1.18
CA SER A 325 -12.48 -25.92 -1.26
C SER A 325 -13.20 -25.61 0.07
N PRO A 326 -14.32 -24.84 0.09
CA PRO A 326 -14.95 -24.30 1.32
C PRO A 326 -15.37 -25.29 2.43
N GLY A 327 -15.27 -26.60 2.21
CA GLY A 327 -15.80 -27.62 3.12
C GLY A 327 -15.00 -27.81 4.41
N GLU A 328 -13.67 -27.62 4.38
CA GLU A 328 -12.83 -27.92 5.53
C GLU A 328 -12.97 -26.87 6.65
N PHE A 329 -13.00 -25.57 6.33
CA PHE A 329 -13.19 -24.52 7.34
C PHE A 329 -14.59 -24.51 7.92
N VAL A 330 -15.62 -24.75 7.08
CA VAL A 330 -17.01 -24.83 7.56
C VAL A 330 -17.15 -25.94 8.60
N SER A 331 -16.46 -27.08 8.42
CA SER A 331 -16.46 -28.15 9.42
C SER A 331 -15.74 -27.77 10.73
N LEU A 332 -14.67 -26.98 10.66
CA LEU A 332 -13.90 -26.52 11.82
C LEU A 332 -14.63 -25.42 12.59
N GLU A 333 -15.45 -24.59 11.93
CA GLU A 333 -16.26 -23.55 12.56
C GLU A 333 -17.55 -24.08 13.19
N GLN A 334 -17.99 -25.29 12.83
CA GLN A 334 -19.21 -25.93 13.34
C GLN A 334 -18.97 -26.86 14.53
N ASP A 335 -17.76 -26.88 15.12
CA ASP A 335 -17.51 -27.63 16.36
C ASP A 335 -18.38 -27.05 17.48
N VAL A 336 -19.26 -27.89 18.07
CA VAL A 336 -20.25 -27.51 19.08
C VAL A 336 -19.61 -26.88 20.33
N ARG A 337 -18.30 -27.09 20.54
CA ARG A 337 -17.53 -26.51 21.65
C ARG A 337 -16.99 -25.12 21.35
N LEU A 338 -17.22 -24.56 20.17
CA LEU A 338 -16.76 -23.21 19.83
C LEU A 338 -17.89 -22.20 20.02
N VAL A 339 -17.57 -21.07 20.64
CA VAL A 339 -18.44 -19.89 20.59
C VAL A 339 -17.75 -18.78 19.83
N SER A 340 -18.51 -18.15 18.92
CA SER A 340 -18.02 -17.20 17.94
C SER A 340 -18.54 -15.80 18.22
N THR A 341 -17.72 -14.79 17.96
CA THR A 341 -18.19 -13.40 17.87
C THR A 341 -19.11 -13.22 16.66
N PRO A 342 -19.90 -12.13 16.62
CA PRO A 342 -20.36 -11.58 15.34
C PRO A 342 -19.18 -11.42 14.37
N VAL A 343 -19.44 -11.59 13.08
CA VAL A 343 -18.40 -11.42 12.06
C VAL A 343 -18.21 -9.93 11.84
N LEU A 344 -16.97 -9.46 11.95
CA LEU A 344 -16.59 -8.11 11.53
C LEU A 344 -16.35 -8.13 10.02
N CYS A 345 -17.09 -7.31 9.28
CA CYS A 345 -17.01 -7.20 7.83
C CYS A 345 -16.44 -5.83 7.45
N CYS A 346 -15.37 -5.79 6.66
CA CYS A 346 -14.84 -4.57 6.05
C CYS A 346 -15.32 -4.54 4.61
N VAL A 347 -16.36 -3.75 4.33
CA VAL A 347 -17.03 -3.68 3.03
C VAL A 347 -16.44 -2.53 2.21
N PHE A 348 -15.72 -2.84 1.14
CA PHE A 348 -15.05 -1.83 0.32
C PHE A 348 -16.03 -1.16 -0.65
N ARG A 349 -16.03 0.18 -0.67
CA ARG A 349 -16.89 0.99 -1.54
C ARG A 349 -16.58 0.74 -3.01
N GLY A 350 -17.59 0.91 -3.85
CA GLY A 350 -17.50 0.64 -5.29
C GLY A 350 -17.36 -0.84 -5.64
N LYS A 351 -17.56 -1.77 -4.71
CA LYS A 351 -17.47 -3.23 -4.95
C LYS A 351 -16.15 -3.62 -5.61
N TYR A 352 -15.05 -3.09 -5.08
CA TYR A 352 -13.71 -3.33 -5.61
C TYR A 352 -12.72 -3.46 -4.47
N LEU A 353 -11.90 -4.50 -4.53
CA LEU A 353 -10.78 -4.75 -3.63
C LEU A 353 -9.62 -5.23 -4.49
N PRO A 354 -8.47 -4.54 -4.52
CA PRO A 354 -7.31 -5.00 -5.27
C PRO A 354 -6.88 -6.40 -4.80
N PRO A 355 -6.62 -7.37 -5.71
CA PRO A 355 -6.20 -8.71 -5.31
C PRO A 355 -5.03 -8.75 -4.32
N PRO A 356 -3.97 -7.92 -4.46
CA PRO A 356 -2.86 -7.89 -3.50
C PRO A 356 -3.22 -7.42 -2.09
N PHE A 357 -4.36 -6.73 -1.92
CA PHE A 357 -4.75 -6.13 -0.65
C PHE A 357 -4.88 -7.19 0.44
N PHE A 358 -5.62 -8.27 0.16
CA PHE A 358 -5.82 -9.33 1.14
C PHE A 358 -4.52 -10.10 1.41
N HIS A 359 -3.70 -10.36 0.39
CA HIS A 359 -2.40 -11.01 0.55
C HIS A 359 -1.49 -10.24 1.52
N ARG A 360 -1.45 -8.91 1.42
CA ARG A 360 -0.68 -8.05 2.33
C ARG A 360 -1.23 -8.07 3.75
N LEU A 361 -2.55 -8.08 3.91
CA LEU A 361 -3.19 -8.20 5.23
C LEU A 361 -2.83 -9.54 5.89
N ILE A 362 -2.86 -10.64 5.11
CA ILE A 362 -2.51 -11.97 5.61
C ILE A 362 -1.03 -12.05 6.00
N ALA A 363 -0.11 -11.52 5.18
CA ALA A 363 1.30 -11.41 5.55
C ALA A 363 1.50 -10.68 6.90
N ALA A 364 0.82 -9.55 7.10
CA ALA A 364 0.87 -8.81 8.36
C ALA A 364 0.28 -9.58 9.55
N CYS A 365 -0.69 -10.48 9.32
CA CYS A 365 -1.24 -11.34 10.37
C CYS A 365 -0.32 -12.53 10.69
N ILE A 366 0.33 -13.14 9.69
CA ILE A 366 1.29 -14.25 9.86
C ILE A 366 2.45 -13.84 10.78
N THR A 367 2.94 -12.61 10.65
CA THR A 367 4.04 -12.10 11.49
C THR A 367 3.59 -11.77 12.92
N ARG A 368 2.27 -11.70 13.17
CA ARG A 368 1.70 -11.35 14.47
C ARG A 368 1.23 -12.54 15.28
N TRP A 369 0.60 -13.52 14.62
CA TRP A 369 -0.04 -14.67 15.24
C TRP A 369 0.34 -15.97 14.52
N PRO A 370 0.57 -17.07 15.26
CA PRO A 370 0.79 -18.37 14.65
C PRO A 370 -0.37 -18.82 13.78
N VAL A 371 -0.05 -19.35 12.60
CA VAL A 371 -1.04 -19.93 11.69
C VAL A 371 -1.52 -21.25 12.28
N SER A 372 -2.83 -21.40 12.46
CA SER A 372 -3.43 -22.61 13.02
C SER A 372 -3.10 -23.83 12.17
N LYS A 373 -2.96 -24.98 12.81
CA LYS A 373 -2.70 -26.27 12.13
C LYS A 373 -3.93 -27.17 12.19
N LYS A 374 -4.10 -28.01 11.18
CA LYS A 374 -5.15 -29.05 11.16
C LYS A 374 -4.84 -30.10 12.23
N LYS A 375 -5.88 -30.55 12.95
CA LYS A 375 -5.75 -31.47 14.10
C LYS A 375 -4.91 -32.69 13.73
N ASN A 376 -3.90 -33.01 14.55
CA ASN A 376 -2.98 -34.14 14.37
C ASN A 376 -2.16 -34.12 13.06
N THR A 377 -1.97 -32.95 12.45
CA THR A 377 -1.15 -32.79 11.25
C THR A 377 -0.20 -31.59 11.39
N THR A 378 0.78 -31.52 10.49
CA THR A 378 1.65 -30.35 10.32
C THR A 378 1.10 -29.34 9.33
N GLU A 379 -0.09 -29.58 8.76
CA GLU A 379 -0.67 -28.76 7.70
C GLU A 379 -1.25 -27.46 8.26
N HIS A 380 -0.83 -26.33 7.68
CA HIS A 380 -1.31 -25.00 8.04
C HIS A 380 -2.68 -24.70 7.42
N LEU A 381 -3.56 -24.11 8.23
CA LEU A 381 -4.89 -23.66 7.83
C LEU A 381 -4.82 -22.26 7.21
N ILE A 382 -4.14 -22.16 6.06
CA ILE A 382 -3.93 -20.92 5.32
C ILE A 382 -4.02 -21.15 3.81
N PHE A 383 -4.81 -20.33 3.14
CA PHE A 383 -5.21 -20.50 1.75
C PHE A 383 -5.38 -19.13 1.08
N CYS A 384 -5.40 -19.12 -0.24
CA CYS A 384 -5.69 -17.91 -1.00
C CYS A 384 -7.15 -17.50 -0.77
N GLY A 385 -7.36 -16.44 0.02
CA GLY A 385 -8.68 -15.92 0.37
C GLY A 385 -9.19 -16.33 1.76
N CYS A 386 -8.51 -17.22 2.48
CA CYS A 386 -8.95 -17.72 3.80
C CYS A 386 -7.79 -18.10 4.69
N CYS A 387 -7.84 -17.79 5.99
CA CYS A 387 -6.81 -18.22 6.93
C CYS A 387 -7.28 -18.22 8.39
N MET A 388 -6.66 -19.09 9.19
CA MET A 388 -6.87 -19.22 10.62
C MET A 388 -5.59 -18.97 11.42
N PHE A 389 -5.70 -18.21 12.51
CA PHE A 389 -4.59 -17.91 13.42
C PHE A 389 -4.96 -18.22 14.86
N ASP A 390 -4.05 -18.86 15.60
CA ASP A 390 -4.22 -19.07 17.03
C ASP A 390 -3.76 -17.80 17.78
N LEU A 391 -4.69 -17.13 18.47
CA LEU A 391 -4.45 -15.87 19.18
C LEU A 391 -3.87 -16.09 20.58
N ASP A 392 -4.26 -17.20 21.20
CA ASP A 392 -3.80 -17.75 22.47
C ASP A 392 -4.27 -19.22 22.57
N LEU A 393 -4.23 -19.81 23.77
CA LEU A 393 -4.63 -21.21 24.01
C LEU A 393 -6.12 -21.49 23.78
N PHE A 394 -6.96 -20.45 23.79
CA PHE A 394 -8.42 -20.58 23.77
C PHE A 394 -9.06 -19.90 22.57
N HIS A 395 -8.44 -18.87 22.01
CA HIS A 395 -9.02 -18.04 20.96
C HIS A 395 -8.34 -18.24 19.61
N ARG A 396 -9.15 -18.26 18.55
CA ARG A 396 -8.71 -18.31 17.16
C ARG A 396 -9.34 -17.18 16.36
N LEU A 397 -8.58 -16.63 15.41
CA LEU A 397 -9.04 -15.66 14.42
C LEU A 397 -9.18 -16.37 13.08
N THR A 398 -10.37 -16.32 12.49
CA THR A 398 -10.58 -16.64 11.07
C THR A 398 -10.67 -15.34 10.28
N LEU A 399 -9.88 -15.21 9.22
CA LEU A 399 -10.03 -14.17 8.21
C LEU A 399 -10.44 -14.79 6.88
N TYR A 400 -11.35 -14.13 6.19
CA TYR A 400 -11.86 -14.56 4.89
C TYR A 400 -12.05 -13.36 3.98
N CYS A 401 -11.81 -13.52 2.69
CA CYS A 401 -12.00 -12.47 1.70
C CYS A 401 -12.81 -12.99 0.53
N ARG A 402 -13.93 -12.32 0.25
CA ARG A 402 -14.78 -12.62 -0.90
C ARG A 402 -15.22 -11.34 -1.57
N ASN A 403 -15.08 -11.30 -2.89
CA ASN A 403 -15.42 -10.15 -3.72
C ASN A 403 -14.70 -8.87 -3.25
N HIS A 404 -15.41 -8.03 -2.51
CA HIS A 404 -15.00 -6.72 -2.04
C HIS A 404 -15.14 -6.59 -0.52
N ILE A 405 -15.22 -7.72 0.20
CA ILE A 405 -15.48 -7.76 1.63
C ILE A 405 -14.42 -8.63 2.30
N VAL A 406 -13.81 -8.10 3.35
CA VAL A 406 -12.94 -8.84 4.26
C VAL A 406 -13.71 -9.15 5.54
N PHE A 407 -13.84 -10.42 5.87
CA PHE A 407 -14.54 -10.94 7.03
C PHE A 407 -13.53 -11.37 8.09
N ALA A 408 -13.82 -11.07 9.35
CA ALA A 408 -13.02 -11.46 10.50
C ALA A 408 -13.93 -11.99 11.60
N ARG A 409 -13.66 -13.22 12.07
CA ARG A 409 -14.41 -13.88 13.13
C ARG A 409 -13.45 -14.38 14.20
N ILE A 410 -13.79 -14.16 15.47
CA ILE A 410 -13.03 -14.73 16.59
C ILE A 410 -13.85 -15.84 17.20
N THR A 411 -13.24 -17.00 17.37
CA THR A 411 -13.85 -18.16 18.03
C THR A 411 -13.09 -18.49 19.30
N ARG A 412 -13.80 -18.91 20.34
CA ARG A 412 -13.24 -19.38 21.62
C ARG A 412 -13.63 -20.83 21.83
N LEU A 413 -12.66 -21.66 22.24
CA LEU A 413 -12.93 -23.00 22.74
C LEU A 413 -13.56 -22.93 24.14
N VAL A 414 -14.78 -23.47 24.27
CA VAL A 414 -15.50 -23.57 25.54
C VAL A 414 -14.94 -24.77 26.30
N ILE A 415 -14.09 -24.47 27.28
CA ILE A 415 -13.60 -25.44 28.27
C ILE A 415 -14.22 -25.23 29.66
N ASP A 416 -14.83 -24.07 29.90
CA ASP A 416 -15.37 -23.63 31.20
C ASP A 416 -16.78 -23.02 31.04
N GLU A 417 -17.39 -22.53 32.12
CA GLU A 417 -18.75 -21.93 32.10
C GLU A 417 -18.85 -20.63 31.27
N VAL A 418 -17.72 -20.01 30.91
CA VAL A 418 -17.66 -18.77 30.12
C VAL A 418 -17.87 -19.08 28.63
N LYS A 419 -18.97 -18.55 28.08
CA LYS A 419 -19.43 -18.84 26.72
C LYS A 419 -19.05 -17.79 25.68
N THR A 420 -18.29 -16.74 26.00
CA THR A 420 -17.99 -15.66 25.04
C THR A 420 -16.49 -15.42 24.88
N PRO A 421 -16.00 -15.11 23.67
CA PRO A 421 -14.64 -14.62 23.47
C PRO A 421 -14.33 -13.38 24.33
N GLU A 422 -13.11 -13.28 24.83
CA GLU A 422 -12.71 -12.16 25.70
C GLU A 422 -12.68 -10.82 24.96
N ALA A 423 -13.34 -9.80 25.53
CA ALA A 423 -13.42 -8.48 24.94
C ALA A 423 -12.05 -7.83 24.68
N ARG A 424 -11.07 -8.06 25.58
CA ARG A 424 -9.68 -7.63 25.39
C ARG A 424 -9.04 -8.24 24.12
N VAL A 425 -9.26 -9.53 23.88
CA VAL A 425 -8.76 -10.23 22.68
C VAL A 425 -9.43 -9.65 21.43
N CYS A 426 -10.76 -9.48 21.46
CA CYS A 426 -11.51 -8.88 20.36
C CYS A 426 -11.05 -7.46 20.02
N SER A 427 -10.85 -6.61 21.02
CA SER A 427 -10.37 -5.24 20.87
C SER A 427 -8.95 -5.21 20.27
N ARG A 428 -8.05 -6.07 20.75
CA ARG A 428 -6.68 -6.18 20.24
C ARG A 428 -6.64 -6.59 18.77
N VAL A 429 -7.43 -7.59 18.38
CA VAL A 429 -7.54 -8.04 16.99
C VAL A 429 -8.13 -6.94 16.11
N ARG A 430 -9.25 -6.31 16.51
CA ARG A 430 -9.87 -5.23 15.75
C ARG A 430 -8.91 -4.07 15.51
N LYS A 431 -8.21 -3.61 16.56
CA LYS A 431 -7.21 -2.54 16.44
C LYS A 431 -6.10 -2.91 15.46
N TYR A 432 -5.58 -4.13 15.56
CA TYR A 432 -4.50 -4.59 14.69
C TYR A 432 -4.93 -4.71 13.22
N ILE A 433 -6.11 -5.29 12.95
CA ILE A 433 -6.66 -5.38 11.58
C ILE A 433 -6.88 -3.97 11.03
N THR A 434 -7.57 -3.10 11.77
CA THR A 434 -7.88 -1.73 11.32
C THR A 434 -6.61 -0.93 11.03
N LEU A 435 -5.57 -1.05 11.87
CA LEU A 435 -4.27 -0.41 11.66
C LEU A 435 -3.58 -0.91 10.37
N ASN A 436 -3.65 -2.21 10.08
CA ASN A 436 -3.06 -2.74 8.85
C ASN A 436 -3.90 -2.40 7.61
N LEU A 437 -5.22 -2.37 7.73
CA LEU A 437 -6.10 -1.88 6.66
C LEU A 437 -5.76 -0.44 6.29
N SER A 438 -5.57 0.45 7.26
CA SER A 438 -5.20 1.85 6.98
C SER A 438 -3.82 1.96 6.34
N LYS A 439 -2.82 1.23 6.83
CA LYS A 439 -1.46 1.18 6.24
C LYS A 439 -1.46 0.67 4.81
N ILE A 440 -2.15 -0.44 4.53
CA ILE A 440 -2.20 -1.02 3.19
C ILE A 440 -2.94 -0.07 2.23
N THR A 441 -4.00 0.57 2.70
CA THR A 441 -4.76 1.55 1.92
C THR A 441 -3.90 2.77 1.58
N SER A 442 -3.17 3.34 2.55
CA SER A 442 -2.28 4.48 2.28
C SER A 442 -1.18 4.12 1.27
N CYS A 443 -0.63 2.91 1.33
CA CYS A 443 0.42 2.47 0.40
C CYS A 443 -0.08 2.21 -1.03
N LEU A 444 -1.37 1.93 -1.23
CA LEU A 444 -1.90 1.65 -2.57
C LEU A 444 -2.25 2.94 -3.33
N GLY A 445 -2.19 4.11 -2.70
CA GLY A 445 -2.48 5.41 -3.34
C GLY A 445 -3.90 5.55 -3.86
N GLN A 446 -4.75 4.55 -3.61
CA GLN A 446 -6.15 4.54 -4.00
C GLN A 446 -6.97 5.00 -2.79
N ASN A 447 -7.95 5.89 -3.01
CA ASN A 447 -8.99 6.23 -2.03
C ASN A 447 -9.92 5.01 -1.78
N LEU A 448 -9.36 3.88 -1.36
CA LEU A 448 -10.05 2.65 -1.02
C LEU A 448 -10.78 2.87 0.31
N GLN A 449 -11.98 3.42 0.22
CA GLN A 449 -12.84 3.59 1.37
C GLN A 449 -13.55 2.27 1.68
N TYR A 450 -13.65 1.93 2.95
CA TYR A 450 -14.42 0.79 3.41
C TYR A 450 -15.31 1.18 4.60
N GLU A 451 -16.41 0.45 4.75
CA GLU A 451 -17.31 0.56 5.90
C GLU A 451 -17.15 -0.67 6.78
N LEU A 452 -17.15 -0.45 8.09
CA LEU A 452 -17.17 -1.56 9.05
C LEU A 452 -18.61 -1.97 9.28
N CYS A 453 -18.91 -3.23 9.07
CA CYS A 453 -20.21 -3.82 9.30
C CYS A 453 -20.08 -5.06 10.19
N THR A 454 -21.17 -5.48 10.80
CA THR A 454 -21.24 -6.72 11.59
C THR A 454 -22.30 -7.65 11.02
N GLN A 455 -21.99 -8.94 10.96
CA GLN A 455 -22.93 -9.97 10.55
C GLN A 455 -23.25 -10.89 11.73
N CYS A 456 -24.50 -11.36 11.79
CA CYS A 456 -24.96 -12.31 12.79
C CYS A 456 -24.05 -13.57 12.84
N PRO A 457 -23.69 -14.08 14.03
CA PRO A 457 -22.91 -15.32 14.17
C PRO A 457 -23.53 -16.54 13.47
N ALA A 458 -24.86 -16.58 13.35
CA ALA A 458 -25.59 -17.67 12.68
C ALA A 458 -25.53 -17.59 11.15
N SER A 459 -25.06 -16.46 10.58
CA SER A 459 -24.86 -16.34 9.14
C SER A 459 -23.57 -17.04 8.71
N ARG A 460 -23.57 -17.57 7.48
CA ARG A 460 -22.34 -18.06 6.85
C ARG A 460 -21.38 -16.88 6.64
N MET A 461 -20.12 -17.08 7.02
CA MET A 461 -19.09 -16.03 7.00
C MET A 461 -18.78 -15.51 5.58
N ASP A 462 -19.18 -16.24 4.54
CA ASP A 462 -19.00 -15.88 3.13
C ASP A 462 -20.25 -15.26 2.49
N SER A 463 -21.33 -15.02 3.26
CA SER A 463 -22.58 -14.44 2.77
C SER A 463 -22.59 -12.92 2.93
N GLU A 464 -23.11 -12.22 1.92
CA GLU A 464 -23.36 -10.76 1.98
C GLU A 464 -24.69 -10.43 2.71
N ASP A 465 -25.48 -11.43 3.10
CA ASP A 465 -26.79 -11.25 3.72
C ASP A 465 -26.69 -10.86 5.21
N ARG A 466 -27.65 -10.05 5.67
CA ARG A 466 -27.83 -9.70 7.11
C ARG A 466 -26.60 -9.01 7.74
N MET A 467 -25.90 -8.18 6.97
CA MET A 467 -24.89 -7.26 7.49
C MET A 467 -25.56 -5.98 8.01
N VAL A 468 -25.14 -5.53 9.18
CA VAL A 468 -25.52 -4.23 9.75
C VAL A 468 -24.27 -3.38 9.77
N CYS A 469 -24.23 -2.32 8.96
CA CYS A 469 -23.09 -1.43 8.96
C CYS A 469 -23.06 -0.57 10.21
N LEU A 470 -21.89 -0.59 10.86
CA LEU A 470 -21.60 0.29 11.97
C LEU A 470 -21.51 1.67 11.33
N SER A 471 -22.47 2.55 11.64
CA SER A 471 -22.44 3.95 11.21
C SER A 471 -21.01 4.48 11.37
N PRO A 472 -20.49 5.27 10.41
CA PRO A 472 -19.09 5.67 10.43
C PRO A 472 -18.75 6.20 11.83
N PRO A 473 -17.72 5.64 12.48
CA PRO A 473 -17.36 6.10 13.80
C PRO A 473 -16.91 7.54 13.66
N PHE A 474 -17.72 8.48 14.16
CA PHE A 474 -17.16 9.67 14.78
C PHE A 474 -16.12 9.15 15.77
N GLU A 475 -14.85 9.48 15.54
CA GLU A 475 -13.69 8.98 16.28
C GLU A 475 -13.97 8.83 17.77
N MET A 476 -13.99 7.60 18.29
CA MET A 476 -14.04 7.34 19.72
C MET A 476 -13.14 6.14 20.06
N TRP A 477 -12.00 6.47 20.66
CA TRP A 477 -11.15 5.55 21.40
C TRP A 477 -11.70 5.31 22.81
N PHE A 478 -11.22 4.21 23.43
CA PHE A 478 -11.39 3.71 24.80
C PHE A 478 -12.71 2.93 25.05
N ALA A 479 -12.68 1.60 25.01
CA ALA A 479 -12.16 0.63 25.99
C ALA A 479 -13.16 0.33 27.12
N ASP A 480 -13.85 -0.80 26.91
CA ASP A 480 -14.28 -1.81 27.88
C ASP A 480 -13.71 -1.68 29.29
N GLU A 481 -14.59 -1.60 30.30
CA GLU A 481 -14.42 -2.30 31.57
C GLU A 481 -15.77 -2.86 32.02
N GLY A 482 -15.84 -4.18 32.14
CA GLY A 482 -16.83 -4.85 32.96
C GLY A 482 -16.51 -4.63 34.43
N HIS A 483 -17.46 -4.05 35.15
CA HIS A 483 -17.75 -4.41 36.53
C HIS A 483 -19.26 -4.57 36.68
N ASP A 484 -19.60 -5.53 37.52
CA ASP A 484 -20.92 -6.06 37.82
C ASP A 484 -21.93 -4.96 38.22
N GLN A 485 -23.18 -5.15 37.78
CA GLN A 485 -24.42 -4.42 38.12
C GLN A 485 -24.54 -2.92 37.71
N ASP A 486 -25.60 -2.62 36.94
CA ASP A 486 -26.33 -1.35 36.79
C ASP A 486 -26.40 -0.68 35.39
N ALA A 487 -27.65 -0.48 34.95
CA ALA A 487 -28.22 0.45 33.97
C ALA A 487 -27.58 0.61 32.55
N PRO A 488 -28.41 0.67 31.47
CA PRO A 488 -27.92 0.92 30.11
C PRO A 488 -27.18 2.26 29.98
N ILE A 489 -26.07 2.26 29.24
CA ILE A 489 -25.32 3.46 28.85
C ILE A 489 -26.25 4.37 28.04
N THR A 490 -26.61 5.50 28.62
CA THR A 490 -27.48 6.52 28.01
C THR A 490 -26.66 7.51 27.15
N PRO A 491 -27.31 8.26 26.23
CA PRO A 491 -26.64 9.33 25.47
C PRO A 491 -25.86 10.33 26.33
N GLU A 492 -26.30 10.56 27.57
CA GLU A 492 -25.62 11.43 28.53
C GLU A 492 -24.26 10.89 28.97
N HIS A 493 -24.10 9.58 29.10
CA HIS A 493 -22.79 8.97 29.37
C HIS A 493 -21.87 9.09 28.15
N MET A 494 -22.42 9.00 26.93
CA MET A 494 -21.63 9.19 25.71
C MET A 494 -21.14 10.62 25.58
N ASN A 495 -21.95 11.61 25.96
CA ASN A 495 -21.56 13.02 25.97
C ASN A 495 -20.40 13.28 26.94
N TYR A 496 -20.47 12.71 28.14
CA TYR A 496 -19.38 12.79 29.12
C TYR A 496 -18.09 12.18 28.59
N ALA A 497 -18.16 10.94 28.07
CA ALA A 497 -16.99 10.25 27.49
C ALA A 497 -16.33 11.05 26.35
N ARG A 498 -17.13 11.66 25.47
CA ARG A 498 -16.64 12.50 24.38
C ARG A 498 -15.88 13.73 24.88
N LEU A 499 -16.37 14.39 25.92
CA LEU A 499 -15.66 15.53 26.53
C LEU A 499 -14.35 15.09 27.18
N CYS A 500 -14.32 13.95 27.86
CA CYS A 500 -13.10 13.39 28.44
C CYS A 500 -12.05 13.07 27.37
N VAL A 501 -12.47 12.46 26.25
CA VAL A 501 -11.58 12.20 25.10
C VAL A 501 -11.05 13.51 24.53
N ALA A 502 -11.90 14.51 24.28
CA ALA A 502 -11.50 15.80 23.75
C ALA A 502 -10.50 16.55 24.66
N LEU A 503 -10.69 16.46 25.98
CA LEU A 503 -9.72 16.98 26.95
C LEU A 503 -8.36 16.29 26.79
N ILE A 504 -8.33 14.95 26.74
CA ILE A 504 -7.09 14.17 26.70
C ILE A 504 -6.35 14.37 25.37
N THR A 505 -7.07 14.35 24.25
CA THR A 505 -6.49 14.41 22.92
C THR A 505 -6.25 15.84 22.48
N VAL A 506 -7.31 16.64 22.31
CA VAL A 506 -7.23 17.99 21.74
C VAL A 506 -6.55 18.94 22.69
N CYS A 507 -7.06 19.06 23.93
CA CYS A 507 -6.47 19.99 24.91
C CYS A 507 -5.09 19.50 25.36
N GLY A 508 -4.89 18.19 25.53
CA GLY A 508 -3.58 17.61 25.83
C GLY A 508 -2.54 17.96 24.76
N ASN A 509 -2.87 17.80 23.47
CA ASN A 509 -1.95 18.16 22.38
C ASN A 509 -1.66 19.67 22.32
N ALA A 510 -2.65 20.51 22.57
CA ALA A 510 -2.44 21.95 22.66
C ALA A 510 -1.46 22.32 23.79
N LEU A 511 -1.62 21.74 24.98
CA LEU A 511 -0.69 21.95 26.10
C LEU A 511 0.73 21.44 25.78
N ARG A 512 0.87 20.30 25.11
CA ARG A 512 2.18 19.79 24.65
C ARG A 512 2.87 20.78 23.71
N ARG A 513 2.13 21.36 22.76
CA ARG A 513 2.64 22.38 21.84
C ARG A 513 3.07 23.64 22.58
N ILE A 514 2.24 24.14 23.51
CA ILE A 514 2.61 25.29 24.36
C ILE A 514 3.93 25.03 25.09
N LEU A 515 4.06 23.85 25.70
CA LEU A 515 5.26 23.46 26.44
C LEU A 515 6.51 23.42 25.54
N LEU A 516 6.39 22.84 24.34
CA LEU A 516 7.50 22.74 23.38
C LEU A 516 7.93 24.12 22.86
N THR A 517 6.98 25.01 22.56
CA THR A 517 7.27 26.35 22.01
C THR A 517 7.82 27.31 23.07
N ASN A 518 7.42 27.14 24.33
CA ASN A 518 7.74 28.07 25.42
C ASN A 518 8.70 27.44 26.46
N PHE A 519 9.53 26.49 26.05
CA PHE A 519 10.55 25.93 26.93
C PHE A 519 11.80 26.83 27.00
N PRO A 520 12.41 27.06 28.17
CA PRO A 520 13.55 27.97 28.31
C PRO A 520 14.85 27.46 27.66
N VAL A 521 14.93 26.17 27.29
CA VAL A 521 16.10 25.51 26.72
C VAL A 521 15.68 24.57 25.58
N PRO A 522 16.60 24.21 24.66
CA PRO A 522 16.34 23.14 23.69
C PRO A 522 15.88 21.86 24.37
N TYR A 523 15.02 21.08 23.72
CA TYR A 523 14.40 19.88 24.30
C TYR A 523 15.42 18.85 24.83
N ALA A 524 16.65 18.82 24.28
CA ALA A 524 17.73 17.96 24.77
C ALA A 524 18.12 18.24 26.24
N ASP A 525 17.94 19.47 26.72
CA ASP A 525 18.35 19.92 28.05
C ASP A 525 17.17 20.01 29.04
N ILE A 526 15.97 19.53 28.63
CA ILE A 526 14.72 19.63 29.39
C ILE A 526 14.83 18.99 30.78
N TYR A 527 15.54 17.87 30.87
CA TYR A 527 15.64 17.07 32.09
C TYR A 527 16.41 17.79 33.20
N GLU A 528 17.46 18.53 32.85
CA GLU A 528 18.24 19.30 33.83
C GLU A 528 17.39 20.40 34.47
N VAL A 529 16.57 21.09 33.67
CA VAL A 529 15.67 22.14 34.17
C VAL A 529 14.55 21.54 35.03
N ILE A 530 13.97 20.41 34.61
CA ILE A 530 12.94 19.70 35.38
C ILE A 530 13.51 19.20 36.72
N LEU A 531 14.73 18.65 36.71
CA LEU A 531 15.41 18.17 37.92
C LEU A 531 15.71 19.31 38.89
N ALA A 532 16.16 20.47 38.39
CA ALA A 532 16.39 21.67 39.19
C ALA A 532 15.11 22.21 39.86
N LYS A 533 13.92 21.92 39.30
CA LYS A 533 12.62 22.31 39.85
C LYS A 533 11.88 21.18 40.58
N LYS A 534 12.54 20.04 40.84
CA LYS A 534 11.94 18.84 41.43
C LYS A 534 11.07 19.10 42.66
N LEU A 535 11.53 19.90 43.62
CA LEU A 535 10.77 20.20 44.85
C LEU A 535 9.43 20.90 44.60
N LYS A 536 9.31 21.71 43.53
CA LYS A 536 8.05 22.38 43.14
C LYS A 536 7.12 21.44 42.37
N LEU A 537 7.67 20.50 41.61
CA LEU A 537 6.93 19.59 40.74
C LEU A 537 6.46 18.31 41.47
N VAL A 538 7.19 17.84 42.48
CA VAL A 538 6.85 16.59 43.19
C VAL A 538 5.65 16.75 44.12
N ARG A 539 5.46 17.92 44.73
CA ARG A 539 4.35 18.15 45.70
C ARG A 539 2.95 17.88 45.15
N PRO A 540 2.59 18.32 43.93
CA PRO A 540 1.24 18.11 43.41
C PRO A 540 1.03 16.82 42.58
N LEU A 541 2.08 16.03 42.34
CA LEU A 541 2.03 14.83 41.49
C LEU A 541 1.93 13.55 42.33
N ASN A 542 1.24 12.54 41.81
CA ASN A 542 1.19 11.22 42.43
C ASN A 542 2.46 10.40 42.13
N ASN A 543 2.66 9.29 42.85
CA ASN A 543 3.88 8.46 42.72
C ASN A 543 4.13 7.97 41.28
N THR A 544 3.07 7.64 40.53
CA THR A 544 3.19 7.21 39.12
C THR A 544 3.66 8.36 38.24
N GLN A 545 3.09 9.55 38.39
CA GLN A 545 3.48 10.75 37.66
C GLN A 545 4.92 11.19 37.99
N ILE A 546 5.34 11.02 39.26
CA ILE A 546 6.73 11.27 39.69
C ILE A 546 7.70 10.29 39.01
N GLN A 547 7.37 9.00 38.93
CA GLN A 547 8.19 7.99 38.25
C GLN A 547 8.30 8.24 36.74
N VAL A 548 7.25 8.77 36.11
CA VAL A 548 7.26 9.13 34.69
C VAL A 548 8.10 10.38 34.44
N LEU A 549 8.10 11.35 35.37
CA LEU A 549 8.77 12.64 35.21
C LEU A 549 10.25 12.62 35.64
N PHE A 550 10.63 11.76 36.59
CA PHE A 550 12.00 11.66 37.11
C PHE A 550 12.51 10.21 36.92
N PRO A 551 13.48 9.98 36.01
CA PRO A 551 14.03 8.65 35.79
C PRO A 551 14.77 8.12 37.02
N ASP A 552 14.84 6.78 37.14
CA ASP A 552 15.73 6.07 38.07
C ASP A 552 17.20 6.47 37.82
N PRO A 553 18.10 6.57 38.82
CA PRO A 553 19.54 6.86 38.68
C PRO A 553 20.30 6.17 37.53
N LEU A 554 19.77 5.10 36.93
CA LEU A 554 20.32 4.42 35.75
C LEU A 554 19.84 4.99 34.40
N GLY A 555 18.94 5.98 34.38
CA GLY A 555 18.46 6.67 33.17
C GLY A 555 17.44 5.90 32.32
N ASN A 556 16.96 4.74 32.77
CA ASN A 556 16.25 3.77 31.92
C ASN A 556 14.74 4.05 31.70
N ASN A 557 14.12 4.98 32.42
CA ASN A 557 12.69 5.27 32.31
C ASN A 557 12.43 6.77 32.24
N VAL A 558 12.71 7.34 31.08
CA VAL A 558 12.31 8.71 30.76
C VAL A 558 11.01 8.64 29.97
N GLY A 559 9.89 9.06 30.57
CA GLY A 559 8.62 9.09 29.87
C GLY A 559 8.64 10.04 28.69
N THR A 560 8.05 9.65 27.56
CA THR A 560 7.89 10.56 26.41
C THR A 560 6.78 11.57 26.68
N LEU A 561 6.85 12.75 26.05
CA LEU A 561 5.84 13.82 26.23
C LEU A 561 4.40 13.35 25.94
N ASP A 562 4.23 12.32 25.10
CA ASP A 562 2.95 11.69 24.80
C ASP A 562 2.34 10.94 25.99
N GLN A 563 3.16 10.54 26.97
CA GLN A 563 2.73 9.86 28.19
C GLN A 563 2.27 10.83 29.29
N PHE A 564 2.51 12.14 29.13
CA PHE A 564 2.14 13.12 30.15
C PHE A 564 0.65 13.44 30.07
N ASP A 565 -0.04 13.28 31.21
CA ASP A 565 -1.44 13.69 31.35
C ASP A 565 -1.59 15.22 31.48
N ILE A 566 -2.82 15.71 31.40
CA ILE A 566 -3.15 17.15 31.48
C ILE A 566 -2.64 17.78 32.78
N SER A 567 -2.61 17.05 33.90
CA SER A 567 -2.10 17.55 35.19
C SER A 567 -0.60 17.78 35.10
N MET A 568 0.14 16.79 34.60
CA MET A 568 1.59 16.89 34.43
C MET A 568 1.94 18.04 33.49
N LEU A 569 1.27 18.13 32.34
CA LEU A 569 1.47 19.21 31.36
C LEU A 569 1.18 20.59 31.98
N TYR A 570 0.07 20.74 32.72
CA TYR A 570 -0.25 21.98 33.43
C TYR A 570 0.86 22.40 34.41
N TYR A 571 1.33 21.48 35.26
CA TYR A 571 2.37 21.81 36.25
C TYR A 571 3.72 22.13 35.60
N LEU A 572 4.06 21.46 34.50
CA LEU A 572 5.26 21.76 33.72
C LEU A 572 5.19 23.15 33.08
N ILE A 573 4.06 23.49 32.44
CA ILE A 573 3.87 24.81 31.86
C ILE A 573 3.96 25.89 32.95
N ARG A 574 3.24 25.72 34.05
CA ARG A 574 3.21 26.71 35.14
C ARG A 574 4.57 26.94 35.82
N ASN A 575 5.38 25.90 36.02
CA ASN A 575 6.56 25.97 36.89
C ASN A 575 7.89 25.94 36.13
N VAL A 576 7.89 25.53 34.86
CA VAL A 576 9.11 25.26 34.09
C VAL A 576 9.16 26.05 32.78
N SER A 577 8.02 26.28 32.12
CA SER A 577 7.98 27.04 30.88
C SER A 577 8.14 28.56 31.10
N THR A 578 8.33 29.30 30.00
CA THR A 578 8.38 30.76 29.97
C THR A 578 7.00 31.42 29.82
N VAL A 579 5.90 30.63 29.85
CA VAL A 579 4.54 31.15 29.76
C VAL A 579 4.25 32.10 30.94
N PRO A 580 3.87 33.36 30.67
CA PRO A 580 3.55 34.32 31.72
C PRO A 580 2.36 33.87 32.57
N GLU A 581 2.37 34.27 33.84
CA GLU A 581 1.23 34.08 34.72
C GLU A 581 -0.01 34.83 34.18
N PRO A 582 -1.20 34.18 34.15
CA PRO A 582 -2.44 34.86 33.78
C PRO A 582 -2.73 36.05 34.69
N LYS A 583 -3.51 37.04 34.22
CA LYS A 583 -3.84 38.25 35.01
C LYS A 583 -4.56 37.95 36.33
N THR A 584 -5.31 36.84 36.38
CA THR A 584 -6.00 36.35 37.58
C THR A 584 -5.10 35.56 38.51
N GLY A 585 -3.86 35.25 38.11
CA GLY A 585 -2.97 34.32 38.77
C GLY A 585 -3.30 32.86 38.46
N TRP A 586 -2.32 31.98 38.70
CA TRP A 586 -2.53 30.53 38.63
C TRP A 586 -3.49 30.04 39.73
N ASP A 587 -4.11 28.88 39.50
CA ASP A 587 -5.10 28.22 40.37
C ASP A 587 -6.45 28.93 40.55
N ARG A 588 -6.69 30.08 39.93
CA ARG A 588 -7.98 30.77 39.97
C ARG A 588 -8.88 30.40 38.78
N ASP A 589 -10.19 30.49 38.96
CA ASP A 589 -11.14 30.19 37.89
C ASP A 589 -11.19 31.36 36.88
N PRO A 590 -10.89 31.14 35.60
CA PRO A 590 -10.88 32.20 34.58
C PRO A 590 -12.25 32.84 34.29
N CYS A 591 -13.35 32.34 34.87
CA CYS A 591 -14.67 33.00 34.82
C CYS A 591 -14.65 34.45 35.35
N ASP A 592 -13.64 34.84 36.13
CA ASP A 592 -13.46 36.20 36.63
C ASP A 592 -12.97 37.19 35.55
N GLN A 593 -12.39 36.73 34.42
CA GLN A 593 -11.90 37.58 33.32
C GLN A 593 -12.01 36.90 31.93
N PRO A 594 -13.21 36.80 31.33
CA PRO A 594 -13.44 36.08 30.08
C PRO A 594 -12.80 36.70 28.81
N ARG A 595 -12.12 37.85 28.94
CA ARG A 595 -11.46 38.56 27.83
C ARG A 595 -9.94 38.36 27.78
N ASP A 596 -9.35 37.63 28.74
CA ASP A 596 -7.93 37.31 28.72
C ASP A 596 -7.67 36.10 27.79
N THR A 597 -7.18 36.39 26.58
CA THR A 597 -6.84 35.39 25.55
C THR A 597 -5.37 34.94 25.61
N SER A 598 -4.62 35.32 26.65
CA SER A 598 -3.22 34.92 26.80
C SER A 598 -3.04 33.41 26.96
N LEU A 599 -1.85 32.89 26.62
CA LEU A 599 -1.52 31.47 26.80
C LEU A 599 -1.72 30.99 28.24
N GLY A 600 -1.31 31.80 29.23
CA GLY A 600 -1.53 31.49 30.65
C GLY A 600 -3.02 31.33 30.98
N ALA A 601 -3.86 32.28 30.53
CA ALA A 601 -5.30 32.22 30.74
C ALA A 601 -5.96 31.03 30.02
N SER A 602 -5.48 30.67 28.82
CA SER A 602 -5.93 29.47 28.08
C SER A 602 -5.57 28.17 28.79
N VAL A 603 -4.37 28.08 29.37
CA VAL A 603 -3.93 26.93 30.18
C VAL A 603 -4.79 26.78 31.44
N GLU A 604 -5.10 27.88 32.12
CA GLU A 604 -6.02 27.87 33.27
C GLU A 604 -7.45 27.47 32.88
N ARG A 605 -7.95 27.90 31.72
CA ARG A 605 -9.26 27.47 31.20
C ARG A 605 -9.31 25.96 30.99
N ILE A 606 -8.29 25.37 30.38
CA ILE A 606 -8.22 23.91 30.19
C ILE A 606 -8.21 23.17 31.55
N ARG A 607 -7.45 23.68 32.54
CA ARG A 607 -7.47 23.12 33.90
C ARG A 607 -8.87 23.21 34.52
N SER A 608 -9.51 24.37 34.44
CA SER A 608 -10.87 24.60 34.96
C SER A 608 -11.87 23.67 34.28
N TYR A 609 -11.84 23.51 32.96
CA TYR A 609 -12.73 22.60 32.23
C TYR A 609 -12.52 21.15 32.64
N ARG A 610 -11.26 20.70 32.79
CA ARG A 610 -10.98 19.35 33.26
C ARG A 610 -11.54 19.11 34.66
N ASN A 611 -11.38 20.06 35.58
CA ASN A 611 -11.91 19.93 36.94
C ASN A 611 -13.44 19.91 36.95
N HIS A 612 -14.08 20.80 36.18
CA HIS A 612 -15.54 20.90 36.12
C HIS A 612 -16.19 19.72 35.40
N ILE A 613 -15.57 19.18 34.35
CA ILE A 613 -16.05 17.98 33.65
C ILE A 613 -15.92 16.78 34.59
N ASN A 614 -14.74 16.56 35.18
CA ASN A 614 -14.52 15.46 36.12
C ASN A 614 -15.41 15.55 37.38
N GLY A 615 -15.81 16.75 37.78
CA GLY A 615 -16.73 16.99 38.90
C GLY A 615 -18.21 17.06 38.53
N HIS A 616 -18.58 16.90 37.25
CA HIS A 616 -19.93 17.22 36.77
C HIS A 616 -21.00 16.20 37.22
N SER A 617 -20.64 14.92 37.33
CA SER A 617 -21.54 13.91 37.87
C SER A 617 -20.77 12.73 38.45
N ALA A 618 -21.25 12.22 39.58
CA ALA A 618 -20.74 10.99 40.19
C ALA A 618 -21.02 9.74 39.34
N ASP A 619 -22.04 9.78 38.46
CA ASP A 619 -22.41 8.68 37.55
C ASP A 619 -21.97 8.90 36.10
N GLY A 620 -21.19 9.97 35.82
CA GLY A 620 -20.63 10.24 34.49
C GLY A 620 -21.67 10.61 33.42
N ARG A 621 -22.81 11.21 33.78
CA ARG A 621 -23.84 11.67 32.82
C ARG A 621 -23.77 13.17 32.59
N ILE A 622 -23.69 13.59 31.31
CA ILE A 622 -23.75 14.99 30.89
C ILE A 622 -24.86 15.18 29.84
N SER A 623 -25.75 16.15 30.06
CA SER A 623 -26.79 16.49 29.08
C SER A 623 -26.19 17.05 27.80
N ARG A 624 -26.89 16.89 26.67
CA ARG A 624 -26.42 17.42 25.38
C ARG A 624 -26.13 18.92 25.44
N GLN A 625 -27.02 19.71 26.06
CA GLN A 625 -26.86 21.15 26.19
C GLN A 625 -25.56 21.54 26.93
N VAL A 626 -25.23 20.82 28.00
CA VAL A 626 -23.98 21.05 28.74
C VAL A 626 -22.78 20.60 27.90
N SER A 627 -22.90 19.49 27.18
CA SER A 627 -21.84 19.01 26.27
C SER A 627 -21.51 20.02 25.18
N ASP A 628 -22.53 20.54 24.49
CA ASP A 628 -22.36 21.53 23.43
C ASP A 628 -21.71 22.82 23.96
N ASN A 629 -22.05 23.23 25.19
CA ASN A 629 -21.40 24.37 25.84
C ASN A 629 -19.90 24.14 26.07
N TYR A 630 -19.48 22.94 26.48
CA TYR A 630 -18.06 22.61 26.63
C TYR A 630 -17.33 22.51 25.29
N TRP A 631 -17.99 22.01 24.24
CA TRP A 631 -17.42 22.01 22.89
C TRP A 631 -17.10 23.41 22.39
N ASN A 632 -18.04 24.35 22.53
CA ASN A 632 -17.80 25.77 22.18
C ASN A 632 -16.65 26.37 22.99
N LYS A 633 -16.55 26.01 24.27
CA LYS A 633 -15.45 26.44 25.15
C LYS A 633 -14.10 25.87 24.74
N PHE A 634 -14.06 24.61 24.28
CA PHE A 634 -12.85 23.99 23.74
C PHE A 634 -12.43 24.65 22.43
N GLU A 635 -13.36 24.86 21.51
CA GLU A 635 -13.07 25.52 20.23
C GLU A 635 -12.49 26.93 20.45
N ALA A 636 -13.11 27.72 21.32
CA ALA A 636 -12.63 29.07 21.64
C ALA A 636 -11.22 29.06 22.27
N VAL A 637 -10.96 28.19 23.26
CA VAL A 637 -9.64 28.16 23.91
C VAL A 637 -8.55 27.64 22.97
N ILE A 638 -8.87 26.70 22.09
CA ILE A 638 -7.92 26.19 21.08
C ILE A 638 -7.61 27.27 20.05
N HIS A 639 -8.63 28.01 19.58
CA HIS A 639 -8.42 29.14 18.69
C HIS A 639 -7.49 30.20 19.31
N ASP A 640 -7.71 30.56 20.59
CA ASP A 640 -6.84 31.51 21.29
C ASP A 640 -5.38 31.00 21.38
N ILE A 641 -5.19 29.70 21.66
CA ILE A 641 -3.85 29.09 21.73
C ILE A 641 -3.15 29.13 20.36
N GLU A 642 -3.84 28.70 19.30
CA GLU A 642 -3.26 28.67 17.95
C GLU A 642 -2.90 30.07 17.47
N ALA A 643 -3.75 31.07 17.72
CA ALA A 643 -3.47 32.46 17.34
C ALA A 643 -2.16 32.96 17.95
N VAL A 644 -1.95 32.74 19.26
CA VAL A 644 -0.74 33.18 19.95
C VAL A 644 0.49 32.36 19.53
N LEU A 645 0.36 31.04 19.36
CA LEU A 645 1.49 30.20 18.92
C LEU A 645 1.92 30.53 17.49
N CYS A 646 0.99 30.80 16.57
CA CYS A 646 1.31 31.22 15.20
C CYS A 646 2.07 32.56 15.17
N GLU A 647 1.65 33.54 15.97
CA GLU A 647 2.37 34.81 16.11
C GLU A 647 3.78 34.61 16.68
N GLN A 648 3.94 33.79 17.73
CA GLN A 648 5.23 33.48 18.33
C GLN A 648 6.19 32.81 17.33
N VAL A 649 5.74 31.81 16.58
CA VAL A 649 6.56 31.10 15.59
C VAL A 649 6.98 32.04 14.45
N CYS A 650 6.07 32.88 13.97
CA CYS A 650 6.37 33.88 12.94
C CYS A 650 7.41 34.90 13.43
N SER A 651 7.25 35.41 14.66
CA SER A 651 8.20 36.35 15.27
C SER A 651 9.58 35.73 15.50
N GLN A 652 9.65 34.46 15.94
CA GLN A 652 10.92 33.76 16.14
C GLN A 652 11.68 33.55 14.82
N GLU A 653 10.96 33.20 13.74
CA GLU A 653 11.57 33.05 12.41
C GLU A 653 12.04 34.40 11.85
N LEU A 654 11.27 35.47 12.04
CA LEU A 654 11.68 36.84 11.69
C LEU A 654 12.91 37.30 12.50
N GLU A 655 12.98 37.00 13.81
CA GLU A 655 14.14 37.33 14.65
C GLU A 655 15.39 36.52 14.26
N LYS A 656 15.20 35.28 13.80
CA LYS A 656 16.26 34.41 13.28
C LYS A 656 16.77 34.94 11.94
N GLN A 657 15.87 35.31 11.04
CA GLN A 657 16.23 35.99 9.78
C GLN A 657 16.94 37.33 10.06
N ARG A 658 16.45 38.11 11.03
CA ARG A 658 17.09 39.37 11.44
C ARG A 658 18.48 39.16 12.03
N ARG A 659 18.68 38.16 12.88
CA ARG A 659 20.01 37.78 13.40
C ARG A 659 20.95 37.27 12.32
N GLN A 660 20.42 36.54 11.33
CA GLN A 660 21.17 36.09 10.17
C GLN A 660 21.60 37.29 9.30
N VAL A 661 20.73 38.27 9.12
CA VAL A 661 21.04 39.53 8.41
C VAL A 661 22.07 40.37 9.18
N ILE A 662 21.94 40.49 10.51
CA ILE A 662 22.92 41.20 11.35
C ILE A 662 24.28 40.49 11.32
N SER A 663 24.32 39.16 11.41
CA SER A 663 25.55 38.36 11.29
C SER A 663 26.23 38.52 9.92
N ILE A 664 25.45 38.67 8.84
CA ILE A 664 25.99 38.94 7.50
C ILE A 664 26.55 40.37 7.44
N TYR A 665 25.89 41.33 8.09
CA TYR A 665 26.31 42.73 8.13
C TYR A 665 27.54 42.96 9.03
N GLU A 666 27.72 42.18 10.09
CA GLU A 666 28.91 42.21 10.97
C GLU A 666 30.12 41.46 10.36
N ALA A 667 29.89 40.61 9.36
CA ALA A 667 30.92 39.88 8.63
C ALA A 667 31.44 40.61 7.38
N CYS A 668 30.75 41.67 6.95
CA CYS A 668 31.20 42.63 5.93
C CYS A 668 31.86 43.83 6.60
#